data_AF-A0A7Y2VP50-F1
#
_entry.id   AF-A0A7Y2VP50-F1
#
_cell.length_a   1.000
_cell.length_b   1.000
_cell.length_c   1.000
_cell.angle_alpha   90.00
_cell.angle_beta   90.00
_cell.angle_gamma   90.00
#
_symmetry.space_group_name_H-M   'P 1'
#
loop_
_entity.id
_entity.type
_entity.pdbx_description
1 polymer ?
#
loop_
_entity_poly.entity_id
_entity_poly.type
_entity_poly.pdbx_seq_one_letter_code
_entity_poly.pdbx_strand_id
1 'polypeptide(L)'
;MKQTNLLLLLALVIGLGFHGSALFFTLESTYDALIHLFFADHYATKWWEPWEYRWYTGFTVMGYPPLAHQMMALFSFLGGLKFGLYSVALAGIVLFITGAYRFGLLLTGNRRIAGYTALLAVGSSTFIETLHVFGQLPSIIGLSVLLHALPEIYEWIRTGRAVKLLMALSLIAVTVTSHHVTPIFGMVFFIFPLIGMAIMDDAREGVENAKQITFKVFLSSFRKLFWRIVSFGMGSLALIIICILPYWINSKQNPITQVPIPHGSRDNFLEVTSSGLVFFLIPWGILLFLLPYIYYRFYSKRYLFFGISFSILTLLGTGGTTPLPRMLLGDTAFNILTLDRFTLWATIMALPVFAEFMYRLVEGDLKESLKKRFGAIYHRLIGGFLVGGILIMVIFTMSLGYFRPSQPQKIKMLPIVNFLNQDMHDQWRYLTLGFGDQMAWLAAQTNAMTVDGNYHSARRLPELTTKAIERLENSKFRGVEGIGSLQQFLTVPEKYNLKYIFSNDKFYDPILYFCGWQRLQQLENGIMVWERLNVPPLPAIIPKEDVPAYLKIMWGTIPVLTVLLAFFLNIRLLWFRATKQKQLAEPAYMYSWKKPEQFRPGLINLNQVWALLVLLILAYGGYKFYLENNAQRSPENVVRAYY
;
A
#
# COMPACT_ATOMS: atom_id res chain seq x y z
N MET A 1 -34.28 -3.54 -17.54
CA MET A 1 -33.11 -4.16 -16.89
C MET A 1 -31.92 -3.22 -17.01
N LYS A 2 -31.36 -2.69 -15.92
CA LYS A 2 -30.06 -1.98 -15.99
C LYS A 2 -29.03 -3.05 -16.37
N GLN A 3 -28.51 -3.03 -17.60
CA GLN A 3 -27.56 -4.04 -18.09
C GLN A 3 -26.41 -4.22 -17.10
N THR A 4 -26.18 -5.46 -16.67
CA THR A 4 -24.99 -5.88 -15.94
C THR A 4 -23.77 -5.46 -16.75
N ASN A 5 -22.80 -4.82 -16.11
CA ASN A 5 -21.59 -4.39 -16.81
C ASN A 5 -20.68 -5.60 -17.02
N LEU A 6 -20.74 -6.18 -18.22
CA LEU A 6 -19.95 -7.36 -18.60
C LEU A 6 -18.44 -7.16 -18.37
N LEU A 7 -17.93 -5.94 -18.58
CA LEU A 7 -16.50 -5.63 -18.39
C LEU A 7 -16.10 -5.67 -16.91
N LEU A 8 -16.99 -5.28 -15.99
CA LEU A 8 -16.73 -5.41 -14.55
C LEU A 8 -16.70 -6.89 -14.13
N LEU A 9 -17.65 -7.68 -14.62
CA LEU A 9 -17.67 -9.12 -14.35
C LEU A 9 -16.39 -9.79 -14.88
N LEU A 10 -16.00 -9.43 -16.10
CA LEU A 10 -14.76 -9.91 -16.71
C LEU A 10 -13.54 -9.50 -15.87
N ALA A 11 -13.47 -8.24 -15.42
CA ALA A 11 -12.39 -7.78 -14.55
C ALA A 11 -12.32 -8.55 -13.23
N LEU A 12 -13.46 -8.88 -12.61
CA LEU A 12 -13.50 -9.69 -11.39
C LEU A 12 -13.03 -11.12 -11.63
N VAL A 13 -13.48 -11.76 -12.72
CA VAL A 13 -13.06 -13.13 -13.06
C VAL A 13 -11.57 -13.17 -13.39
N ILE A 14 -11.08 -12.26 -14.23
CA ILE A 14 -9.65 -12.17 -14.56
C ILE A 14 -8.85 -11.83 -13.31
N GLY A 15 -9.28 -10.86 -12.51
CA GLY A 15 -8.55 -10.43 -11.31
C GLY A 15 -8.47 -11.52 -10.25
N LEU A 16 -9.56 -12.24 -9.99
CA LEU A 16 -9.54 -13.39 -9.07
C LEU A 16 -8.75 -14.56 -9.64
N GLY A 17 -8.88 -14.86 -10.93
CA GLY A 17 -8.11 -15.92 -11.57
C GLY A 17 -6.60 -15.63 -11.57
N PHE A 18 -6.21 -14.43 -11.97
CA PHE A 18 -4.82 -13.99 -12.05
C PHE A 18 -4.21 -13.74 -10.67
N HIS A 19 -4.71 -12.74 -9.93
CA HIS A 19 -4.12 -12.41 -8.63
C HIS A 19 -4.35 -13.54 -7.62
N GLY A 20 -5.55 -14.13 -7.59
CA GLY A 20 -5.86 -15.20 -6.64
C GLY A 20 -4.98 -16.44 -6.80
N SER A 21 -4.67 -16.85 -8.04
CA SER A 21 -3.70 -17.93 -8.27
C SER A 21 -2.27 -17.49 -7.93
N ALA A 22 -1.87 -16.29 -8.32
CA ALA A 22 -0.54 -15.75 -8.06
C ALA A 22 -0.22 -15.60 -6.56
N LEU A 23 -1.21 -15.30 -5.70
CA LEU A 23 -1.02 -15.17 -4.26
C LEU A 23 -0.39 -16.44 -3.63
N PHE A 24 -0.69 -17.63 -4.15
CA PHE A 24 -0.12 -18.88 -3.64
C PHE A 24 1.39 -18.98 -3.86
N PHE A 25 1.93 -18.23 -4.82
CA PHE A 25 3.35 -18.21 -5.12
C PHE A 25 4.07 -17.00 -4.50
N THR A 26 3.38 -15.87 -4.34
CA THR A 26 4.04 -14.62 -3.95
C THR A 26 3.76 -14.16 -2.52
N LEU A 27 2.57 -14.40 -1.98
CA LEU A 27 2.09 -13.67 -0.79
C LEU A 27 2.95 -13.91 0.45
N GLU A 28 3.42 -15.13 0.68
CA GLU A 28 4.30 -15.44 1.82
C GLU A 28 5.73 -14.90 1.64
N SER A 29 6.14 -14.55 0.43
CA SER A 29 7.47 -14.03 0.10
C SER A 29 7.53 -12.52 -0.02
N THR A 30 6.41 -11.82 0.19
CA THR A 30 6.40 -10.36 0.16
C THR A 30 7.08 -9.78 1.40
N TYR A 31 7.34 -8.47 1.38
CA TYR A 31 7.98 -7.78 2.50
C TYR A 31 7.12 -7.76 3.77
N ASP A 32 5.84 -7.36 3.69
CA ASP A 32 5.01 -7.06 4.87
C ASP A 32 4.02 -8.15 5.31
N ALA A 33 3.74 -9.16 4.46
CA ALA A 33 2.61 -10.06 4.71
C ALA A 33 2.75 -10.87 6.00
N LEU A 34 3.95 -11.33 6.34
CA LEU A 34 4.21 -12.11 7.56
C LEU A 34 4.13 -11.26 8.83
N ILE A 35 4.39 -9.95 8.73
CA ILE A 35 4.18 -9.00 9.84
C ILE A 35 2.68 -8.94 10.16
N HIS A 36 1.84 -8.79 9.14
CA HIS A 36 0.39 -8.73 9.32
C HIS A 36 -0.18 -10.05 9.87
N LEU A 37 0.40 -11.17 9.48
CA LEU A 37 0.04 -12.48 10.02
C LEU A 37 0.43 -12.62 11.49
N PHE A 38 1.58 -12.10 11.93
CA PHE A 38 1.96 -12.03 13.34
C PHE A 38 0.97 -11.20 14.18
N PHE A 39 0.55 -10.03 13.69
CA PHE A 39 -0.49 -9.25 14.38
C PHE A 39 -1.83 -10.00 14.41
N ALA A 40 -2.19 -10.73 13.36
CA ALA A 40 -3.39 -11.55 13.35
C ALA A 40 -3.34 -12.65 14.41
N ASP A 41 -2.19 -13.30 14.60
CA ASP A 41 -1.97 -14.30 15.64
C ASP A 41 -2.18 -13.73 17.06
N HIS A 42 -1.68 -12.52 17.32
CA HIS A 42 -1.93 -11.83 18.56
C HIS A 42 -3.44 -11.69 18.84
N TYR A 43 -4.23 -11.23 17.86
CA TYR A 43 -5.68 -11.12 18.05
C TYR A 43 -6.37 -12.49 18.16
N ALA A 44 -5.90 -13.51 17.43
CA ALA A 44 -6.48 -14.86 17.48
C ALA A 44 -6.32 -15.52 18.86
N THR A 45 -5.23 -15.21 19.58
CA THR A 45 -4.91 -15.82 20.87
C THR A 45 -5.20 -14.92 22.07
N LYS A 46 -5.07 -13.60 21.92
CA LYS A 46 -5.11 -12.61 23.01
C LYS A 46 -5.87 -11.33 22.60
N TRP A 47 -7.06 -11.47 22.04
CA TRP A 47 -7.87 -10.38 21.46
C TRP A 47 -7.94 -9.07 22.28
N TRP A 48 -8.04 -9.16 23.61
CA TRP A 48 -8.21 -8.02 24.51
C TRP A 48 -6.91 -7.54 25.18
N GLU A 49 -5.78 -8.20 24.95
CA GLU A 49 -4.50 -7.83 25.56
C GLU A 49 -3.85 -6.74 24.68
N PRO A 50 -3.59 -5.53 25.20
CA PRO A 50 -2.89 -4.49 24.45
C PRO A 50 -1.40 -4.78 24.24
N TRP A 51 -0.82 -5.70 25.01
CA TRP A 51 0.62 -5.94 25.08
C TRP A 51 1.05 -7.23 24.39
N GLU A 52 2.03 -7.14 23.49
CA GLU A 52 2.67 -8.26 22.82
C GLU A 52 4.10 -8.44 23.35
N TYR A 53 4.40 -9.60 23.91
CA TYR A 53 5.65 -9.91 24.58
C TYR A 53 6.76 -10.37 23.64
N ARG A 54 6.39 -10.93 22.48
CA ARG A 54 7.30 -11.72 21.66
C ARG A 54 8.39 -10.92 20.95
N TRP A 55 8.22 -9.62 20.74
CA TRP A 55 9.21 -8.76 20.10
C TRP A 55 9.68 -7.63 21.01
N TYR A 56 10.92 -7.18 20.79
CA TYR A 56 11.50 -5.98 21.41
C TYR A 56 11.39 -5.91 22.95
N THR A 57 11.35 -7.06 23.63
CA THR A 57 11.08 -7.18 25.08
C THR A 57 9.66 -6.83 25.54
N GLY A 58 8.75 -6.57 24.59
CA GLY A 58 7.38 -6.18 24.83
C GLY A 58 7.02 -4.88 24.12
N PHE A 59 5.86 -4.84 23.47
CA PHE A 59 5.33 -3.62 22.89
C PHE A 59 3.80 -3.62 22.84
N THR A 60 3.22 -2.45 22.66
CA THR A 60 1.77 -2.28 22.50
C THR A 60 1.31 -2.45 21.05
N VAL A 61 0.33 -3.34 20.83
CA VAL A 61 -0.27 -3.54 19.50
C VAL A 61 -1.17 -2.37 19.09
N MET A 62 -1.50 -1.48 20.02
CA MET A 62 -2.22 -0.22 19.74
C MET A 62 -1.38 0.79 18.95
N GLY A 63 -0.18 0.42 18.50
CA GLY A 63 0.61 1.18 17.53
C GLY A 63 0.19 1.01 16.06
N TYR A 64 -0.64 0.03 15.71
CA TYR A 64 -1.00 -0.22 14.29
C TYR A 64 -2.53 -0.41 14.13
N PRO A 65 -3.21 0.26 13.18
CA PRO A 65 -4.65 0.08 12.94
C PRO A 65 -5.06 -1.40 12.79
N PRO A 66 -6.04 -1.87 13.57
CA PRO A 66 -6.14 -3.30 13.83
C PRO A 66 -7.05 -4.04 12.85
N LEU A 67 -7.84 -3.36 12.01
CA LEU A 67 -8.95 -4.02 11.31
C LEU A 67 -8.49 -5.16 10.40
N ALA A 68 -7.46 -4.94 9.58
CA ALA A 68 -6.97 -5.97 8.66
C ALA A 68 -6.50 -7.21 9.44
N HIS A 69 -5.81 -7.01 10.56
CA HIS A 69 -5.30 -8.09 11.41
C HIS A 69 -6.42 -8.81 12.15
N GLN A 70 -7.40 -8.08 12.68
CA GLN A 70 -8.58 -8.63 13.33
C GLN A 70 -9.42 -9.45 12.36
N MET A 71 -9.58 -9.02 11.10
CA MET A 71 -10.25 -9.83 10.09
C MET A 71 -9.47 -11.11 9.75
N MET A 72 -8.14 -11.03 9.61
CA MET A 72 -7.29 -12.22 9.43
C MET A 72 -7.42 -13.18 10.62
N ALA A 73 -7.43 -12.66 11.85
CA ALA A 73 -7.62 -13.44 13.08
C ALA A 73 -8.98 -14.14 13.09
N LEU A 74 -10.07 -13.42 12.77
CA LEU A 74 -11.41 -14.01 12.71
C LEU A 74 -11.50 -15.13 11.66
N PHE A 75 -10.92 -14.92 10.47
CA PHE A 75 -10.88 -15.96 9.45
C PHE A 75 -9.94 -17.11 9.80
N SER A 76 -8.94 -16.90 10.67
CA SER A 76 -8.03 -17.96 11.10
C SER A 76 -8.74 -19.10 11.83
N PHE A 77 -9.88 -18.85 12.46
CA PHE A 77 -10.70 -19.90 13.08
C PHE A 77 -11.33 -20.87 12.07
N LEU A 78 -11.34 -20.54 10.77
CA LEU A 78 -11.86 -21.43 9.72
C LEU A 78 -10.79 -22.35 9.13
N GLY A 79 -9.52 -21.93 9.09
CA GLY A 79 -8.47 -22.66 8.37
C GLY A 79 -7.02 -22.30 8.75
N GLY A 80 -6.82 -21.70 9.92
CA GLY A 80 -5.52 -21.22 10.41
C GLY A 80 -5.13 -19.83 9.90
N LEU A 81 -4.06 -19.28 10.46
CA LEU A 81 -3.61 -17.89 10.20
C LEU A 81 -3.36 -17.59 8.73
N LYS A 82 -2.77 -18.56 8.01
CA LYS A 82 -2.54 -18.44 6.57
C LYS A 82 -3.87 -18.34 5.81
N PHE A 83 -4.86 -19.18 6.12
CA PHE A 83 -6.18 -19.05 5.51
C PHE A 83 -6.78 -17.65 5.73
N GLY A 84 -6.61 -17.08 6.92
CA GLY A 84 -7.01 -15.70 7.20
C GLY A 84 -6.29 -14.66 6.35
N LEU A 85 -4.96 -14.76 6.23
CA LEU A 85 -4.14 -13.90 5.38
C LEU A 85 -4.61 -13.93 3.91
N TYR A 86 -4.76 -15.12 3.34
CA TYR A 86 -5.20 -15.30 1.96
C TYR A 86 -6.65 -14.82 1.73
N SER A 87 -7.55 -15.06 2.70
CA SER A 87 -8.94 -14.60 2.62
C SER A 87 -9.04 -13.07 2.58
N VAL A 88 -8.28 -12.37 3.42
CA VAL A 88 -8.24 -10.90 3.42
C VAL A 88 -7.59 -10.36 2.14
N ALA A 89 -6.56 -11.01 1.61
CA ALA A 89 -5.95 -10.63 0.33
C ALA A 89 -6.93 -10.76 -0.85
N LEU A 90 -7.69 -11.87 -0.92
CA LEU A 90 -8.73 -12.08 -1.93
C LEU A 90 -9.86 -11.05 -1.82
N ALA A 91 -10.30 -10.73 -0.60
CA ALA A 91 -11.26 -9.66 -0.36
C ALA A 91 -10.71 -8.30 -0.82
N GLY A 92 -9.43 -8.04 -0.59
CA GLY A 92 -8.72 -6.86 -1.07
C GLY A 92 -8.71 -6.72 -2.59
N ILE A 93 -8.49 -7.82 -3.33
CA ILE A 93 -8.56 -7.82 -4.81
C ILE A 93 -9.97 -7.44 -5.29
N VAL A 94 -11.01 -8.06 -4.72
CA VAL A 94 -12.40 -7.75 -5.11
C VAL A 94 -12.73 -6.29 -4.81
N LEU A 95 -12.42 -5.82 -3.60
CA LEU A 95 -12.66 -4.44 -3.20
C LEU A 95 -11.87 -3.46 -4.08
N PHE A 96 -10.64 -3.78 -4.47
CA PHE A 96 -9.86 -2.89 -5.31
C PHE A 96 -10.49 -2.74 -6.70
N ILE A 97 -10.87 -3.85 -7.33
CA ILE A 97 -11.47 -3.86 -8.68
C ILE A 97 -12.83 -3.16 -8.67
N THR A 98 -13.70 -3.45 -7.70
CA THR A 98 -15.00 -2.78 -7.61
C THR A 98 -14.86 -1.31 -7.19
N GLY A 99 -13.87 -0.98 -6.36
CA GLY A 99 -13.54 0.39 -5.98
C GLY A 99 -13.08 1.21 -7.17
N ALA A 100 -12.14 0.68 -7.97
CA ALA A 100 -11.66 1.29 -9.20
C ALA A 100 -12.80 1.51 -10.22
N TYR A 101 -13.68 0.52 -10.37
CA TYR A 101 -14.89 0.67 -11.19
C TYR A 101 -15.76 1.84 -10.72
N ARG A 102 -16.05 1.90 -9.41
CA ARG A 102 -16.90 2.96 -8.84
C ARG A 102 -16.27 4.34 -8.96
N PHE A 103 -14.96 4.43 -8.76
CA PHE A 103 -14.20 5.67 -8.95
C PHE A 103 -14.19 6.10 -10.43
N GLY A 104 -13.99 5.15 -11.34
CA GLY A 104 -14.08 5.38 -12.78
C GLY A 104 -15.46 5.87 -13.20
N LEU A 105 -16.52 5.28 -12.64
CA LEU A 105 -17.89 5.69 -12.90
C LEU A 105 -18.20 7.10 -12.36
N LEU A 106 -17.71 7.42 -11.17
CA LEU A 106 -17.84 8.75 -10.56
C LEU A 106 -17.19 9.84 -11.43
N LEU A 107 -15.93 9.61 -11.83
CA LEU A 107 -15.22 10.58 -12.66
C LEU A 107 -15.87 10.71 -14.02
N THR A 108 -16.22 9.61 -14.68
CA THR A 108 -16.56 9.62 -16.10
C THR A 108 -18.05 9.55 -16.42
N GLY A 109 -18.93 9.33 -15.45
CA GLY A 109 -20.37 9.17 -15.68
C GLY A 109 -20.74 8.07 -16.69
N ASN A 110 -19.78 7.22 -17.09
CA ASN A 110 -19.92 6.30 -18.21
C ASN A 110 -19.57 4.88 -17.76
N ARG A 111 -20.57 3.98 -17.82
CA ARG A 111 -20.41 2.58 -17.41
C ARG A 111 -19.37 1.84 -18.23
N ARG A 112 -19.25 2.13 -19.52
CA ARG A 112 -18.27 1.45 -20.39
C ARG A 112 -16.86 1.85 -19.97
N ILE A 113 -16.59 3.15 -19.80
CA ILE A 113 -15.28 3.63 -19.32
C ILE A 113 -14.97 3.08 -17.93
N ALA A 114 -15.93 3.05 -17.01
CA ALA A 114 -15.77 2.43 -15.69
C ALA A 114 -15.40 0.94 -15.79
N GLY A 115 -15.98 0.21 -16.76
CA GLY A 115 -15.62 -1.18 -17.07
C GLY A 115 -14.17 -1.32 -17.54
N TYR A 116 -13.72 -0.42 -18.43
CA TYR A 116 -12.29 -0.33 -18.81
C TYR A 116 -11.41 0.00 -17.59
N THR A 117 -11.85 0.87 -16.68
CA THR A 117 -11.11 1.19 -15.44
C THR A 117 -10.90 -0.06 -14.60
N ALA A 118 -11.94 -0.88 -14.43
CA ALA A 118 -11.86 -2.13 -13.68
C ALA A 118 -10.87 -3.12 -14.32
N LEU A 119 -10.91 -3.29 -15.65
CA LEU A 119 -9.98 -4.17 -16.36
C LEU A 119 -8.54 -3.69 -16.28
N LEU A 120 -8.29 -2.39 -16.46
CA LEU A 120 -6.95 -1.82 -16.36
C LEU A 120 -6.41 -1.84 -14.93
N ALA A 121 -7.29 -1.78 -13.92
CA ALA A 121 -6.90 -1.92 -12.52
C ALA A 121 -6.29 -3.31 -12.23
N VAL A 122 -6.81 -4.39 -12.85
CA VAL A 122 -6.23 -5.74 -12.73
C VAL A 122 -4.78 -5.78 -13.24
N GLY A 123 -4.51 -5.11 -14.37
CA GLY A 123 -3.17 -5.00 -14.95
C GLY A 123 -2.32 -3.85 -14.41
N SER A 124 -2.75 -3.17 -13.33
CA SER A 124 -2.00 -2.04 -12.78
C SER A 124 -0.71 -2.54 -12.13
N SER A 125 0.44 -2.13 -12.67
CA SER A 125 1.75 -2.51 -12.15
C SER A 125 1.93 -2.09 -10.69
N THR A 126 1.41 -0.92 -10.31
CA THR A 126 1.41 -0.46 -8.93
C THR A 126 0.62 -1.36 -7.98
N PHE A 127 -0.58 -1.81 -8.41
CA PHE A 127 -1.39 -2.71 -7.59
C PHE A 127 -0.70 -4.08 -7.45
N ILE A 128 -0.13 -4.58 -8.55
CA ILE A 128 0.63 -5.82 -8.58
C ILE A 128 1.83 -5.73 -7.63
N GLU A 129 2.60 -4.66 -7.68
CA GLU A 129 3.74 -4.44 -6.79
C GLU A 129 3.29 -4.37 -5.31
N THR A 130 2.25 -3.59 -5.02
CA THR A 130 1.74 -3.43 -3.66
C THR A 130 1.26 -4.76 -3.06
N LEU A 131 0.64 -5.63 -3.88
CA LEU A 131 0.10 -6.91 -3.44
C LEU A 131 1.12 -8.05 -3.45
N HIS A 132 1.85 -8.21 -4.56
CA HIS A 132 2.69 -9.38 -4.84
C HIS A 132 4.18 -9.16 -4.53
N VAL A 133 4.62 -7.93 -4.32
CA VAL A 133 6.02 -7.62 -3.92
C VAL A 133 6.07 -7.12 -2.49
N PHE A 134 5.23 -6.13 -2.13
CA PHE A 134 5.23 -5.56 -0.78
C PHE A 134 4.28 -6.30 0.18
N GLY A 135 3.09 -6.71 -0.27
CA GLY A 135 2.10 -7.38 0.59
C GLY A 135 1.44 -6.43 1.60
N GLN A 136 1.28 -5.15 1.24
CA GLN A 136 0.71 -4.09 2.09
C GLN A 136 -0.82 -4.17 2.16
N LEU A 137 -1.33 -5.27 2.73
CA LEU A 137 -2.77 -5.56 2.77
C LEU A 137 -3.62 -4.47 3.46
N PRO A 138 -3.21 -3.89 4.61
CA PRO A 138 -3.95 -2.78 5.23
C PRO A 138 -4.09 -1.56 4.31
N SER A 139 -3.03 -1.22 3.57
CA SER A 139 -3.05 -0.14 2.59
C SER A 139 -4.00 -0.43 1.43
N ILE A 140 -3.98 -1.66 0.90
CA ILE A 140 -4.88 -2.11 -0.18
C ILE A 140 -6.34 -2.03 0.27
N ILE A 141 -6.67 -2.55 1.45
CA ILE A 141 -8.05 -2.50 1.98
C ILE A 141 -8.48 -1.05 2.19
N GLY A 142 -7.66 -0.23 2.87
CA GLY A 142 -7.97 1.17 3.12
C GLY A 142 -8.19 1.97 1.83
N LEU A 143 -7.31 1.81 0.84
CA LEU A 143 -7.44 2.52 -0.45
C LEU A 143 -8.68 2.04 -1.22
N SER A 144 -8.92 0.73 -1.26
CA SER A 144 -10.07 0.15 -1.97
C SER A 144 -11.40 0.64 -1.39
N VAL A 145 -11.50 0.70 -0.06
CA VAL A 145 -12.70 1.22 0.62
C VAL A 145 -12.83 2.73 0.44
N LEU A 146 -11.72 3.49 0.45
CA LEU A 146 -11.73 4.90 0.09
C LEU A 146 -12.33 5.13 -1.31
N LEU A 147 -11.94 4.35 -2.31
CA LEU A 147 -12.51 4.45 -3.67
C LEU A 147 -14.02 4.17 -3.70
N HIS A 148 -14.53 3.30 -2.81
CA HIS A 148 -15.96 3.10 -2.63
C HIS A 148 -16.66 4.25 -1.90
N ALA A 149 -15.96 4.96 -1.02
CA ALA A 149 -16.49 6.10 -0.29
C ALA A 149 -16.68 7.33 -1.18
N LEU A 150 -15.78 7.56 -2.15
CA LEU A 150 -15.79 8.75 -3.01
C LEU A 150 -17.16 9.01 -3.68
N PRO A 151 -17.83 8.03 -4.33
CA PRO A 151 -19.15 8.28 -4.89
C PRO A 151 -20.20 8.67 -3.85
N GLU A 152 -20.16 8.11 -2.64
CA GLU A 152 -21.14 8.42 -1.59
C GLU A 152 -20.91 9.82 -1.01
N ILE A 153 -19.65 10.24 -0.88
CA ILE A 153 -19.26 11.60 -0.49
C ILE A 153 -19.78 12.62 -1.51
N TYR A 154 -19.54 12.35 -2.80
CA TYR A 154 -20.02 13.21 -3.89
C TYR A 154 -21.54 13.34 -3.86
N GLU A 155 -22.26 12.21 -3.75
CA GLU A 155 -23.73 12.21 -3.70
C GLU A 155 -24.27 12.97 -2.49
N TRP A 156 -23.63 12.86 -1.32
CA TRP A 156 -23.99 13.66 -0.15
C TRP A 156 -23.86 15.16 -0.44
N ILE A 157 -22.72 15.58 -0.97
CA ILE A 157 -22.45 17.00 -1.26
C ILE A 157 -23.48 17.54 -2.27
N ARG A 158 -23.70 16.83 -3.38
CA ARG A 158 -24.61 17.28 -4.44
C ARG A 158 -26.08 17.24 -4.03
N THR A 159 -26.52 16.18 -3.37
CA THR A 159 -27.96 15.93 -3.13
C THR A 159 -28.45 16.30 -1.74
N GLY A 160 -27.59 16.34 -0.73
CA GLY A 160 -27.97 16.56 0.67
C GLY A 160 -28.76 15.41 1.31
N ARG A 161 -28.78 14.21 0.71
CA ARG A 161 -29.49 13.05 1.26
C ARG A 161 -28.71 12.44 2.42
N ALA A 162 -29.25 12.49 3.65
CA ALA A 162 -28.57 12.02 4.87
C ALA A 162 -28.08 10.57 4.78
N VAL A 163 -28.80 9.68 4.08
CA VAL A 163 -28.36 8.29 3.86
C VAL A 163 -26.99 8.21 3.18
N LYS A 164 -26.70 9.14 2.26
CA LYS A 164 -25.41 9.22 1.56
C LYS A 164 -24.29 9.68 2.48
N LEU A 165 -24.57 10.59 3.40
CA LEU A 165 -23.63 10.96 4.47
C LEU A 165 -23.30 9.75 5.35
N LEU A 166 -24.32 9.03 5.82
CA LEU A 166 -24.11 7.85 6.67
C LEU A 166 -23.30 6.76 5.95
N MET A 167 -23.58 6.50 4.68
CA MET A 167 -22.80 5.55 3.87
C MET A 167 -21.35 6.00 3.71
N ALA A 168 -21.13 7.26 3.35
CA ALA A 168 -19.80 7.84 3.23
C ALA A 168 -19.01 7.71 4.55
N LEU A 169 -19.60 8.14 5.66
CA LEU A 169 -18.98 8.06 6.98
C LEU A 169 -18.71 6.62 7.42
N SER A 170 -19.62 5.67 7.16
CA SER A 170 -19.38 4.25 7.46
C SER A 170 -18.19 3.66 6.72
N LEU A 171 -18.01 4.04 5.44
CA LEU A 171 -16.87 3.59 4.63
C LEU A 171 -15.57 4.28 5.07
N ILE A 172 -15.62 5.57 5.42
CA ILE A 172 -14.46 6.26 6.00
C ILE A 172 -14.03 5.62 7.31
N ALA A 173 -14.96 5.21 8.18
CA ALA A 173 -14.64 4.51 9.42
C ALA A 173 -13.84 3.22 9.16
N VAL A 174 -14.26 2.42 8.17
CA VAL A 174 -13.52 1.21 7.74
C VAL A 174 -12.13 1.57 7.21
N THR A 175 -12.00 2.63 6.41
CA THR A 175 -10.69 3.10 5.91
C THR A 175 -9.76 3.49 7.07
N VAL A 176 -10.28 4.21 8.07
CA VAL A 176 -9.53 4.61 9.28
C VAL A 176 -9.03 3.43 10.07
N THR A 177 -9.90 2.46 10.35
CA THR A 177 -9.54 1.30 11.15
C THR A 177 -8.67 0.30 10.39
N SER A 178 -8.64 0.37 9.05
CA SER A 178 -7.74 -0.42 8.20
C SER A 178 -6.32 0.15 8.15
N HIS A 179 -6.18 1.45 7.87
CA HIS A 179 -4.87 2.09 7.76
C HIS A 179 -4.99 3.60 7.91
N HIS A 180 -4.58 4.15 9.06
CA HIS A 180 -4.79 5.55 9.46
C HIS A 180 -4.11 6.60 8.57
N VAL A 181 -3.04 6.25 7.85
CA VAL A 181 -2.38 7.18 6.91
C VAL A 181 -3.20 7.36 5.63
N THR A 182 -3.90 6.32 5.16
CA THR A 182 -4.75 6.38 3.96
C THR A 182 -5.89 7.39 4.06
N PRO A 183 -6.70 7.51 5.14
CA PRO A 183 -7.72 8.54 5.25
C PRO A 183 -7.10 9.93 5.42
N ILE A 184 -5.98 10.10 6.13
CA ILE A 184 -5.36 11.43 6.31
C ILE A 184 -4.93 12.00 4.96
N PHE A 185 -4.13 11.26 4.20
CA PHE A 185 -3.72 11.72 2.87
C PHE A 185 -4.81 11.54 1.82
N GLY A 186 -5.71 10.57 1.98
CA GLY A 186 -6.89 10.39 1.14
C GLY A 186 -7.87 11.57 1.25
N MET A 187 -7.98 12.19 2.43
CA MET A 187 -8.70 13.44 2.61
C MET A 187 -8.11 14.54 1.72
N VAL A 188 -6.78 14.70 1.74
CA VAL A 188 -6.07 15.73 0.98
C VAL A 188 -6.09 15.46 -0.52
N PHE A 189 -5.77 14.24 -0.96
CA PHE A 189 -5.50 13.95 -2.37
C PHE A 189 -6.65 13.33 -3.15
N PHE A 190 -7.68 12.80 -2.49
CA PHE A 190 -8.86 12.23 -3.19
C PHE A 190 -10.14 12.98 -2.83
N ILE A 191 -10.38 13.26 -1.55
CA ILE A 191 -11.65 13.82 -1.09
C ILE A 191 -11.71 15.34 -1.30
N PHE A 192 -10.66 16.10 -1.00
CA PHE A 192 -10.63 17.53 -1.31
C PHE A 192 -10.77 17.82 -2.81
N PRO A 193 -10.04 17.13 -3.72
CA PRO A 193 -10.29 17.32 -5.15
C PRO A 193 -11.68 16.83 -5.59
N LEU A 194 -12.25 15.83 -4.92
CA LEU A 194 -13.64 15.44 -5.13
C LEU A 194 -14.63 16.53 -4.70
N ILE A 195 -14.43 17.16 -3.54
CA ILE A 195 -15.25 18.30 -3.09
C ILE A 195 -15.14 19.43 -4.11
N GLY A 196 -13.92 19.74 -4.57
CA GLY A 196 -13.67 20.70 -5.64
C GLY A 196 -14.44 20.37 -6.92
N MET A 197 -14.42 19.10 -7.35
CA MET A 197 -15.22 18.63 -8.49
C MET A 197 -16.73 18.80 -8.25
N ALA A 198 -17.24 18.43 -7.06
CA ALA A 198 -18.66 18.54 -6.74
C ALA A 198 -19.15 20.01 -6.76
N ILE A 199 -18.30 20.95 -6.32
CA ILE A 199 -18.58 22.39 -6.43
C ILE A 199 -18.53 22.84 -7.88
N MET A 200 -17.56 22.38 -8.67
CA MET A 200 -17.47 22.69 -10.11
C MET A 200 -18.67 22.17 -10.90
N ASP A 201 -19.18 20.99 -10.55
CA ASP A 201 -20.39 20.41 -11.15
C ASP A 201 -21.64 21.23 -10.77
N ASP A 202 -21.76 21.70 -9.52
CA ASP A 202 -22.84 22.64 -9.12
C ASP A 202 -22.75 23.98 -9.86
N ALA A 203 -21.55 24.55 -9.93
CA ALA A 203 -21.29 25.81 -10.61
C ALA A 203 -21.60 25.71 -12.11
N ARG A 204 -21.34 24.54 -12.72
CA ARG A 204 -21.64 24.28 -14.12
C ARG A 204 -23.14 24.25 -14.41
N GLU A 205 -23.97 23.79 -13.48
CA GLU A 205 -25.43 23.77 -13.61
C GLU A 205 -26.04 25.18 -13.52
N GLY A 206 -25.39 26.10 -12.81
CA GLY A 206 -25.82 27.49 -12.69
C GLY A 206 -25.45 28.39 -13.89
N VAL A 207 -24.81 27.86 -14.93
CA VAL A 207 -24.38 28.63 -16.12
C VAL A 207 -24.67 27.89 -17.41
N GLU A 208 -24.83 28.61 -18.53
CA GLU A 208 -25.07 28.00 -19.84
C GLU A 208 -23.81 27.28 -20.34
N ASN A 209 -22.65 27.93 -20.23
CA ASN A 209 -21.39 27.46 -20.79
C ASN A 209 -20.28 27.28 -19.74
N ALA A 210 -19.45 26.25 -19.90
CA ALA A 210 -18.35 25.96 -18.96
C ALA A 210 -17.29 27.07 -18.90
N LYS A 211 -17.19 27.91 -19.94
CA LYS A 211 -16.32 29.09 -19.97
C LYS A 211 -16.78 30.20 -19.01
N GLN A 212 -18.07 30.23 -18.66
CA GLN A 212 -18.67 31.22 -17.76
C GLN A 212 -18.47 30.87 -16.27
N ILE A 213 -17.84 29.73 -15.95
CA ILE A 213 -17.48 29.39 -14.57
C ILE A 213 -16.33 30.29 -14.14
N THR A 214 -16.70 31.42 -13.54
CA THR A 214 -15.78 32.38 -12.90
C THR A 214 -15.59 32.05 -11.43
N PHE A 215 -14.61 32.66 -10.78
CA PHE A 215 -14.40 32.52 -9.33
C PHE A 215 -15.64 32.92 -8.51
N LYS A 216 -16.40 33.93 -8.94
CA LYS A 216 -17.65 34.35 -8.28
C LYS A 216 -18.72 33.25 -8.31
N VAL A 217 -18.90 32.58 -9.46
CA VAL A 217 -19.84 31.46 -9.60
C VAL A 217 -19.39 30.29 -8.73
N PHE A 218 -18.10 29.94 -8.77
CA PHE A 218 -17.52 28.91 -7.91
C PHE A 218 -17.77 29.20 -6.42
N LEU A 219 -17.53 30.44 -5.97
CA LEU A 219 -17.74 30.84 -4.59
C LEU A 219 -19.22 30.79 -4.17
N SER A 220 -20.14 31.14 -5.08
CA SER A 220 -21.58 31.01 -4.85
C SER A 220 -21.98 29.54 -4.62
N SER A 221 -21.54 28.65 -5.51
CA SER A 221 -21.75 27.20 -5.36
C SER A 221 -21.09 26.63 -4.10
N PHE A 222 -19.88 27.08 -3.76
CA PHE A 222 -19.22 26.68 -2.52
C PHE A 222 -20.06 27.06 -1.29
N ARG A 223 -20.56 28.30 -1.22
CA ARG A 223 -21.41 28.77 -0.11
C ARG A 223 -22.70 27.96 0.01
N LYS A 224 -23.33 27.64 -1.12
CA LYS A 224 -24.54 26.78 -1.17
C LYS A 224 -24.28 25.38 -0.60
N LEU A 225 -23.10 24.81 -0.88
CA LEU A 225 -22.73 23.45 -0.44
C LEU A 225 -22.00 23.40 0.90
N PHE A 226 -21.69 24.56 1.49
CA PHE A 226 -20.79 24.71 2.63
C PHE A 226 -21.12 23.79 3.80
N TRP A 227 -22.37 23.79 4.27
CA TRP A 227 -22.76 22.97 5.42
C TRP A 227 -22.70 21.47 5.16
N ARG A 228 -22.86 21.03 3.90
CA ARG A 228 -22.70 19.62 3.52
C ARG A 228 -21.22 19.22 3.54
N ILE A 229 -20.35 20.11 3.09
CA ILE A 229 -18.90 19.91 3.14
C ILE A 229 -18.42 19.86 4.60
N VAL A 230 -18.83 20.83 5.42
CA VAL A 230 -18.45 20.91 6.83
C VAL A 230 -18.98 19.72 7.63
N SER A 231 -20.26 19.36 7.48
CA SER A 231 -20.82 18.20 8.20
C SER A 231 -20.10 16.89 7.86
N PHE A 232 -19.79 16.66 6.58
CA PHE A 232 -18.97 15.51 6.19
C PHE A 232 -17.54 15.61 6.75
N GLY A 233 -16.89 16.77 6.63
CA GLY A 233 -15.52 16.98 7.10
C GLY A 233 -15.39 16.77 8.61
N MET A 234 -16.28 17.37 9.40
CA MET A 234 -16.31 17.20 10.85
C MET A 234 -16.65 15.77 11.26
N GLY A 235 -17.59 15.11 10.56
CA GLY A 235 -17.90 13.70 10.80
C GLY A 235 -16.71 12.79 10.49
N SER A 236 -16.01 13.02 9.38
CA SER A 236 -14.79 12.28 9.00
C SER A 236 -13.68 12.48 10.05
N LEU A 237 -13.45 13.71 10.49
CA LEU A 237 -12.48 14.03 11.54
C LEU A 237 -12.83 13.33 12.86
N ALA A 238 -14.10 13.36 13.26
CA ALA A 238 -14.56 12.66 14.46
C ALA A 238 -14.28 11.15 14.37
N LEU A 239 -14.51 10.52 13.21
CA LEU A 239 -14.19 9.10 13.01
C LEU A 239 -12.68 8.82 13.05
N ILE A 240 -11.85 9.66 12.42
CA ILE A 240 -10.38 9.54 12.47
C ILE A 240 -9.88 9.55 13.92
N ILE A 241 -10.47 10.40 14.76
CA ILE A 241 -10.08 10.51 16.18
C ILE A 241 -10.66 9.35 16.99
N ILE A 242 -11.96 9.09 16.89
CA ILE A 242 -12.69 8.18 17.79
C ILE A 242 -12.43 6.71 17.45
N CYS A 243 -12.46 6.33 16.17
CA CYS A 243 -12.39 4.91 15.78
C CYS A 243 -11.07 4.24 16.13
N ILE A 244 -10.00 5.04 16.26
CA ILE A 244 -8.66 4.59 16.64
C ILE A 244 -8.12 5.43 17.80
N LEU A 245 -9.00 5.92 18.70
CA LEU A 245 -8.59 6.69 19.88
C LEU A 245 -7.47 6.03 20.70
N PRO A 246 -7.49 4.69 20.93
CA PRO A 246 -6.39 4.02 21.62
C PRO A 246 -5.03 4.20 20.93
N TYR A 247 -5.00 4.26 19.59
CA TYR A 247 -3.78 4.55 18.84
C TYR A 247 -3.24 5.95 19.13
N TRP A 248 -4.10 6.98 19.14
CA TRP A 248 -3.66 8.36 19.40
C TRP A 248 -3.13 8.55 20.82
N ILE A 249 -3.78 7.94 21.81
CA ILE A 249 -3.33 7.95 23.20
C ILE A 249 -1.98 7.26 23.31
N ASN A 250 -1.85 6.08 22.69
CA ASN A 250 -0.59 5.36 22.64
C ASN A 250 0.49 6.21 21.95
N SER A 251 0.28 6.74 20.75
CA SER A 251 1.28 7.57 20.06
C SER A 251 1.74 8.78 20.88
N LYS A 252 0.88 9.33 21.73
CA LYS A 252 1.24 10.42 22.66
C LYS A 252 2.09 9.93 23.83
N GLN A 253 1.74 8.80 24.45
CA GLN A 253 2.46 8.21 25.58
C GLN A 253 3.81 7.60 25.14
N ASN A 254 3.82 7.08 23.92
CA ASN A 254 4.83 6.21 23.35
C ASN A 254 5.28 6.76 21.98
N PRO A 255 5.84 8.00 21.91
CA PRO A 255 6.23 8.61 20.64
C PRO A 255 7.36 7.84 19.95
N ILE A 256 7.44 7.95 18.63
CA ILE A 256 8.53 7.37 17.83
C ILE A 256 9.75 8.29 18.00
N THR A 257 10.74 7.85 18.77
CA THR A 257 11.97 8.61 19.08
C THR A 257 13.20 8.10 18.34
N GLN A 258 13.05 7.06 17.52
CA GLN A 258 14.16 6.47 16.78
C GLN A 258 14.72 7.41 15.71
N VAL A 259 16.01 7.30 15.44
CA VAL A 259 16.63 7.96 14.29
C VAL A 259 15.95 7.50 12.98
N PRO A 260 15.75 8.39 12.00
CA PRO A 260 15.16 8.02 10.72
C PRO A 260 15.92 6.88 10.05
N ILE A 261 15.21 5.80 9.74
CA ILE A 261 15.74 4.66 8.99
C ILE A 261 15.83 5.08 7.52
N PRO A 262 16.95 4.94 6.80
CA PRO A 262 17.02 5.19 5.36
C PRO A 262 16.04 4.31 4.57
N HIS A 263 15.32 4.90 3.60
CA HIS A 263 14.36 4.19 2.75
C HIS A 263 14.49 4.63 1.30
N GLY A 264 14.56 3.66 0.37
CA GLY A 264 14.91 3.93 -1.03
C GLY A 264 13.96 4.86 -1.77
N SER A 265 12.69 4.97 -1.35
CA SER A 265 11.75 5.94 -1.92
C SER A 265 12.15 7.41 -1.72
N ARG A 266 13.14 7.69 -0.86
CA ARG A 266 13.67 9.04 -0.57
C ARG A 266 14.99 9.31 -1.27
N ASP A 267 15.56 8.31 -1.94
CA ASP A 267 16.81 8.46 -2.67
C ASP A 267 16.66 9.42 -3.85
N ASN A 268 17.79 9.90 -4.36
CA ASN A 268 17.84 10.47 -5.69
C ASN A 268 17.81 9.33 -6.72
N PHE A 269 16.73 9.20 -7.49
CA PHE A 269 16.51 8.11 -8.44
C PHE A 269 17.44 8.15 -9.66
N LEU A 270 18.12 9.27 -9.89
CA LEU A 270 19.14 9.39 -10.94
C LEU A 270 20.51 8.87 -10.46
N GLU A 271 20.74 8.85 -9.15
CA GLU A 271 21.96 8.32 -8.51
C GLU A 271 21.76 6.85 -8.13
N VAL A 272 20.66 6.54 -7.43
CA VAL A 272 20.28 5.19 -7.03
C VAL A 272 19.19 4.68 -7.98
N THR A 273 19.63 4.23 -9.15
CA THR A 273 18.73 3.80 -10.25
C THR A 273 17.86 2.61 -9.88
N SER A 274 18.30 1.75 -8.97
CA SER A 274 17.51 0.64 -8.44
C SER A 274 16.30 1.11 -7.61
N SER A 275 16.48 2.16 -6.80
CA SER A 275 15.37 2.82 -6.08
C SER A 275 14.41 3.49 -7.07
N GLY A 276 14.91 4.15 -8.11
CA GLY A 276 14.08 4.72 -9.18
C GLY A 276 13.28 3.69 -9.95
N LEU A 277 13.86 2.50 -10.19
CA LEU A 277 13.16 1.39 -10.83
C LEU A 277 11.96 0.93 -9.99
N VAL A 278 12.18 0.64 -8.71
CA VAL A 278 11.15 0.10 -7.81
C VAL A 278 10.12 1.15 -7.42
N PHE A 279 10.52 2.36 -7.04
CA PHE A 279 9.58 3.33 -6.45
C PHE A 279 8.98 4.34 -7.44
N PHE A 280 9.43 4.33 -8.71
CA PHE A 280 8.93 5.23 -9.74
C PHE A 280 8.57 4.51 -11.06
N LEU A 281 9.53 3.86 -11.71
CA LEU A 281 9.31 3.28 -13.05
C LEU A 281 8.31 2.12 -13.02
N ILE A 282 8.43 1.19 -12.08
CA ILE A 282 7.48 0.06 -11.96
C ILE A 282 6.07 0.55 -11.64
N PRO A 283 5.84 1.37 -10.60
CA PRO A 283 4.53 1.95 -10.31
C PRO A 283 3.90 2.63 -11.51
N TRP A 284 4.61 3.52 -12.20
CA TRP A 284 4.03 4.23 -13.34
C TRP A 284 3.83 3.32 -14.55
N GLY A 285 4.79 2.44 -14.84
CA GLY A 285 4.75 1.51 -15.96
C GLY A 285 4.32 2.19 -17.27
N ILE A 286 3.30 1.63 -17.92
CA ILE A 286 2.80 2.14 -19.20
C ILE A 286 2.19 3.56 -19.10
N LEU A 287 1.78 4.00 -17.91
CA LEU A 287 1.17 5.33 -17.73
C LEU A 287 2.15 6.46 -18.02
N LEU A 288 3.47 6.22 -17.91
CA LEU A 288 4.51 7.21 -18.28
C LEU A 288 4.32 7.73 -19.70
N PHE A 289 3.92 6.87 -20.64
CA PHE A 289 3.73 7.24 -22.04
C PHE A 289 2.50 8.11 -22.28
N LEU A 290 1.59 8.20 -21.31
CA LEU A 290 0.30 8.90 -21.42
C LEU A 290 0.19 10.12 -20.52
N LEU A 291 1.28 10.52 -19.85
CA LEU A 291 1.29 11.69 -18.97
C LEU A 291 0.71 12.96 -19.62
N PRO A 292 1.05 13.35 -20.87
CA PRO A 292 0.47 14.56 -21.47
C PRO A 292 -1.04 14.48 -21.62
N TYR A 293 -1.59 13.31 -22.00
CA TYR A 293 -3.03 13.10 -22.03
C TYR A 293 -3.66 13.16 -20.63
N ILE A 294 -3.03 12.56 -19.63
CA ILE A 294 -3.51 12.56 -18.25
C ILE A 294 -3.58 13.98 -17.70
N TYR A 295 -2.49 14.75 -17.84
CA TYR A 295 -2.45 16.17 -17.45
C TYR A 295 -3.48 17.00 -18.23
N TYR A 296 -3.55 16.84 -19.56
CA TYR A 296 -4.55 17.52 -20.38
C TYR A 296 -5.97 17.27 -19.86
N ARG A 297 -6.28 16.02 -19.52
CA ARG A 297 -7.62 15.65 -19.06
C ARG A 297 -7.91 16.18 -17.67
N PHE A 298 -6.98 16.06 -16.73
CA PHE A 298 -7.17 16.55 -15.36
C PHE A 298 -7.23 18.07 -15.26
N TYR A 299 -6.55 18.82 -16.13
CA TYR A 299 -6.66 20.29 -16.17
C TYR A 299 -7.88 20.79 -16.96
N SER A 300 -8.84 19.92 -17.28
CA SER A 300 -10.17 20.34 -17.72
C SER A 300 -10.95 20.97 -16.56
N LYS A 301 -11.87 21.90 -16.87
CA LYS A 301 -12.61 22.68 -15.84
C LYS A 301 -13.22 21.80 -14.74
N ARG A 302 -13.84 20.68 -15.09
CA ARG A 302 -14.47 19.75 -14.13
C ARG A 302 -13.45 19.09 -13.18
N TYR A 303 -12.26 18.76 -13.68
CA TYR A 303 -11.26 17.96 -12.96
C TYR A 303 -10.10 18.78 -12.39
N LEU A 304 -10.15 20.11 -12.51
CA LEU A 304 -9.05 21.01 -12.14
C LEU A 304 -8.39 20.67 -10.80
N PHE A 305 -9.18 20.42 -9.77
CA PHE A 305 -8.66 20.09 -8.43
C PHE A 305 -7.97 18.72 -8.40
N PHE A 306 -8.47 17.72 -9.13
CA PHE A 306 -7.75 16.46 -9.35
C PHE A 306 -6.44 16.70 -10.11
N GLY A 307 -6.39 17.64 -11.06
CA GLY A 307 -5.14 18.02 -11.74
C GLY A 307 -4.09 18.59 -10.79
N ILE A 308 -4.48 19.51 -9.90
CA ILE A 308 -3.58 20.05 -8.87
C ILE A 308 -3.09 18.92 -7.96
N SER A 309 -4.01 18.09 -7.47
CA SER A 309 -3.70 16.97 -6.60
C SER A 309 -2.76 15.96 -7.25
N PHE A 310 -3.04 15.57 -8.50
CA PHE A 310 -2.22 14.66 -9.29
C PHE A 310 -0.80 15.21 -9.52
N SER A 311 -0.68 16.51 -9.80
CA SER A 311 0.62 17.18 -9.95
C SER A 311 1.45 17.10 -8.66
N ILE A 312 0.84 17.38 -7.51
CA ILE A 312 1.53 17.29 -6.21
C ILE A 312 1.94 15.85 -5.92
N LEU A 313 1.04 14.87 -6.11
CA LEU A 313 1.36 13.45 -5.91
C LEU A 313 2.51 12.98 -6.80
N THR A 314 2.49 13.34 -8.09
CA THR A 314 3.54 12.97 -9.05
C THR A 314 4.88 13.56 -8.63
N LEU A 315 4.89 14.80 -8.16
CA LEU A 315 6.08 15.49 -7.67
C LEU A 315 6.61 14.88 -6.38
N LEU A 316 5.75 14.64 -5.38
CA LEU A 316 6.13 13.99 -4.12
C LEU A 316 6.68 12.58 -4.36
N GLY A 317 6.13 11.87 -5.35
CA GLY A 317 6.59 10.55 -5.79
C GLY A 317 7.99 10.55 -6.43
N THR A 318 8.59 11.72 -6.72
CA THR A 318 9.98 11.80 -7.24
C THR A 318 11.05 11.60 -6.16
N GLY A 319 10.66 11.48 -4.89
CA GLY A 319 11.60 11.21 -3.80
C GLY A 319 12.62 12.34 -3.59
N GLY A 320 13.88 11.98 -3.37
CA GLY A 320 15.00 12.93 -3.27
C GLY A 320 15.53 13.41 -4.61
N THR A 321 14.96 12.96 -5.73
CA THR A 321 15.41 13.32 -7.09
C THR A 321 15.23 14.80 -7.39
N THR A 322 14.21 15.43 -6.78
CA THR A 322 14.01 16.88 -6.85
C THR A 322 14.02 17.46 -5.43
N PRO A 323 14.37 18.74 -5.24
CA PRO A 323 14.35 19.35 -3.90
C PRO A 323 12.91 19.58 -3.38
N LEU A 324 11.91 19.53 -4.27
CA LEU A 324 10.55 19.96 -3.99
C LEU A 324 9.82 19.09 -2.94
N PRO A 325 9.93 17.75 -2.91
CA PRO A 325 9.33 16.94 -1.85
C PRO A 325 9.82 17.31 -0.46
N ARG A 326 11.13 17.57 -0.32
CA ARG A 326 11.71 18.02 0.95
C ARG A 326 11.25 19.42 1.31
N MET A 327 11.15 20.34 0.34
CA MET A 327 10.63 21.70 0.58
C MET A 327 9.15 21.72 0.99
N LEU A 328 8.33 20.84 0.40
CA LEU A 328 6.88 20.78 0.68
C LEU A 328 6.57 20.08 2.01
N LEU A 329 7.31 19.02 2.35
CA LEU A 329 7.08 18.22 3.55
C LEU A 329 7.86 18.74 4.77
N GLY A 330 8.96 19.46 4.54
CA GLY A 330 9.95 19.76 5.57
C GLY A 330 10.81 18.54 5.94
N ASP A 331 11.89 18.78 6.68
CA ASP A 331 12.86 17.74 7.02
C ASP A 331 12.26 16.58 7.82
N THR A 332 11.37 16.88 8.76
CA THR A 332 10.79 15.85 9.65
C THR A 332 9.90 14.89 8.87
N ALA A 333 8.92 15.40 8.12
CA ALA A 333 7.99 14.53 7.41
C ALA A 333 8.67 13.83 6.22
N PHE A 334 9.61 14.49 5.54
CA PHE A 334 10.41 13.83 4.49
C PHE A 334 11.19 12.63 5.04
N ASN A 335 11.75 12.72 6.24
CA ASN A 335 12.55 11.65 6.82
C ASN A 335 11.74 10.53 7.51
N ILE A 336 10.44 10.74 7.76
CA ILE A 336 9.57 9.75 8.42
C ILE A 336 8.67 9.04 7.40
N LEU A 337 8.20 9.73 6.37
CA LEU A 337 7.25 9.18 5.42
C LEU A 337 7.94 8.30 4.37
N THR A 338 7.28 7.19 4.01
CA THR A 338 7.62 6.45 2.80
C THR A 338 6.93 7.11 1.61
N LEU A 339 7.74 7.63 0.68
CA LEU A 339 7.28 8.49 -0.42
C LEU A 339 6.72 7.71 -1.61
N ASP A 340 6.96 6.40 -1.66
CA ASP A 340 6.38 5.46 -2.63
C ASP A 340 4.85 5.52 -2.66
N ARG A 341 4.23 5.81 -1.51
CA ARG A 341 2.78 5.98 -1.36
C ARG A 341 2.22 7.09 -2.26
N PHE A 342 2.99 8.15 -2.52
CA PHE A 342 2.55 9.24 -3.39
C PHE A 342 2.50 8.79 -4.86
N THR A 343 3.47 7.99 -5.31
CA THR A 343 3.46 7.36 -6.63
C THR A 343 2.30 6.37 -6.76
N LEU A 344 2.03 5.60 -5.71
CA LEU A 344 0.86 4.71 -5.63
C LEU A 344 -0.44 5.49 -5.80
N TRP A 345 -0.64 6.58 -5.08
CA TRP A 345 -1.87 7.36 -5.19
C TRP A 345 -2.00 8.07 -6.54
N ALA A 346 -0.91 8.55 -7.14
CA ALA A 346 -0.92 9.20 -8.45
C ALA A 346 -1.40 8.25 -9.55
N THR A 347 -0.85 7.03 -9.59
CA THR A 347 -1.15 6.02 -10.60
C THR A 347 -2.59 5.49 -10.47
N ILE A 348 -3.07 5.26 -9.23
CA ILE A 348 -4.46 4.88 -8.97
C ILE A 348 -5.43 5.99 -9.35
N MET A 349 -5.08 7.25 -9.06
CA MET A 349 -5.89 8.41 -9.48
C MET A 349 -5.99 8.50 -11.01
N ALA A 350 -4.93 8.15 -11.74
CA ALA A 350 -4.89 8.19 -13.20
C ALA A 350 -5.72 7.08 -13.88
N LEU A 351 -6.06 5.97 -13.20
CA LEU A 351 -6.73 4.82 -13.82
C LEU A 351 -8.02 5.16 -14.59
N PRO A 352 -8.94 6.00 -14.09
CA PRO A 352 -10.13 6.37 -14.87
C PRO A 352 -9.83 7.19 -16.12
N VAL A 353 -8.81 8.03 -16.08
CA VAL A 353 -8.38 8.84 -17.23
C VAL A 353 -7.70 7.95 -18.25
N PHE A 354 -6.87 7.01 -17.80
CA PHE A 354 -6.29 5.98 -18.66
C PHE A 354 -7.38 5.11 -19.31
N ALA A 355 -8.42 4.75 -18.57
CA ALA A 355 -9.57 4.03 -19.12
C ALA A 355 -10.35 4.85 -20.15
N GLU A 356 -10.54 6.16 -19.94
CA GLU A 356 -11.13 7.04 -20.94
C GLU A 356 -10.30 7.04 -22.23
N PHE A 357 -8.97 7.13 -22.12
CA PHE A 357 -8.06 7.04 -23.26
C PHE A 357 -8.22 5.71 -24.01
N MET A 358 -8.18 4.59 -23.30
CA MET A 358 -8.29 3.25 -23.90
C MET A 358 -9.65 3.02 -24.55
N TYR A 359 -10.74 3.47 -23.91
CA TYR A 359 -12.07 3.45 -24.51
C TYR A 359 -12.11 4.23 -25.83
N ARG A 360 -11.55 5.45 -25.86
CA ARG A 360 -11.49 6.27 -27.07
C ARG A 360 -10.61 5.64 -28.15
N LEU A 361 -9.52 4.98 -27.75
CA LEU A 361 -8.61 4.27 -28.65
C LEU A 361 -9.24 3.02 -29.27
N VAL A 362 -10.08 2.28 -28.54
CA VAL A 362 -10.65 1.00 -29.00
C VAL A 362 -11.98 1.19 -29.73
N GLU A 363 -12.82 2.12 -29.27
CA GLU A 363 -14.21 2.26 -29.72
C GLU A 363 -14.61 3.69 -30.09
N GLY A 364 -13.86 4.69 -29.65
CA GLY A 364 -14.24 6.09 -29.79
C GLY A 364 -13.57 6.84 -30.93
N ASP A 365 -13.54 8.14 -30.77
CA ASP A 365 -13.08 9.11 -31.76
C ASP A 365 -11.56 9.11 -31.99
N LEU A 366 -10.76 8.72 -31.00
CA LEU A 366 -9.31 8.57 -31.16
C LEU A 366 -8.98 7.47 -32.18
N LYS A 367 -9.73 6.36 -32.18
CA LYS A 367 -9.62 5.30 -33.19
C LYS A 367 -9.86 5.85 -34.60
N GLU A 368 -10.95 6.57 -34.79
CA GLU A 368 -11.32 7.13 -36.09
C GLU A 368 -10.27 8.14 -36.58
N SER A 369 -9.82 9.03 -35.69
CA SER A 369 -8.79 10.03 -35.98
C SER A 369 -7.45 9.39 -36.36
N LEU A 370 -6.99 8.38 -35.61
CA LEU A 370 -5.75 7.66 -35.93
C LEU A 370 -5.84 6.88 -37.24
N LYS A 371 -6.96 6.18 -37.48
CA LYS A 371 -7.17 5.45 -38.73
C LYS A 371 -7.20 6.38 -39.94
N LYS A 372 -7.86 7.53 -39.83
CA LYS A 372 -7.95 8.51 -40.92
C LYS A 372 -6.61 9.16 -41.22
N ARG A 373 -5.79 9.45 -40.19
CA ARG A 373 -4.53 10.19 -40.35
C ARG A 373 -3.30 9.33 -40.62
N PHE A 374 -3.22 8.14 -40.02
CA PHE A 374 -2.04 7.28 -40.05
C PHE A 374 -2.33 5.83 -40.50
N GLY A 375 -3.59 5.50 -40.80
CA GLY A 375 -4.00 4.18 -41.24
C GLY A 375 -4.29 3.17 -40.12
N ALA A 376 -4.88 2.04 -40.50
CA ALA A 376 -5.31 1.00 -39.54
C ALA A 376 -4.14 0.23 -38.91
N ILE A 377 -3.02 0.08 -39.61
CA ILE A 377 -1.82 -0.59 -39.09
C ILE A 377 -1.24 0.21 -37.92
N TYR A 378 -1.08 1.52 -38.08
CA TYR A 378 -0.56 2.40 -37.04
C TYR A 378 -1.42 2.36 -35.77
N HIS A 379 -2.75 2.41 -35.92
CA HIS A 379 -3.70 2.24 -34.81
C HIS A 379 -3.49 0.91 -34.06
N ARG A 380 -3.34 -0.20 -34.79
CA ARG A 380 -3.09 -1.53 -34.21
C ARG A 380 -1.73 -1.60 -33.50
N LEU A 381 -0.69 -0.99 -34.06
CA LEU A 381 0.64 -0.92 -33.42
C LEU A 381 0.61 -0.17 -32.09
N ILE A 382 -0.10 0.96 -32.01
CA ILE A 382 -0.30 1.68 -30.74
C ILE A 382 -1.05 0.80 -29.73
N GLY A 383 -2.13 0.15 -30.17
CA GLY A 383 -2.88 -0.76 -29.30
C GLY A 383 -2.02 -1.91 -28.79
N GLY A 384 -1.24 -2.54 -29.68
CA GLY A 384 -0.30 -3.60 -29.35
C GLY A 384 0.82 -3.13 -28.42
N PHE A 385 1.36 -1.93 -28.61
CA PHE A 385 2.36 -1.33 -27.73
C PHE A 385 1.81 -1.12 -26.32
N LEU A 386 0.60 -0.58 -26.16
CA LEU A 386 0.01 -0.33 -24.85
C LEU A 386 -0.34 -1.63 -24.13
N VAL A 387 -1.00 -2.58 -24.81
CA VAL A 387 -1.36 -3.88 -24.21
C VAL A 387 -0.10 -4.70 -23.93
N GLY A 388 0.82 -4.77 -24.87
CA GLY A 388 2.12 -5.44 -24.71
C GLY A 388 2.92 -4.81 -23.57
N GLY A 389 2.93 -3.48 -23.45
CA GLY A 389 3.58 -2.76 -22.36
C GLY A 389 2.96 -3.08 -20.99
N ILE A 390 1.64 -3.15 -20.88
CA ILE A 390 0.97 -3.62 -19.64
C ILE A 390 1.43 -5.04 -19.30
N LEU A 391 1.39 -5.97 -20.26
CA LEU A 391 1.78 -7.36 -20.04
C LEU A 391 3.27 -7.49 -19.65
N ILE A 392 4.15 -6.73 -20.30
CA ILE A 392 5.57 -6.67 -19.95
C ILE A 392 5.73 -6.18 -18.51
N MET A 393 5.04 -5.11 -18.10
CA MET A 393 5.11 -4.61 -16.73
C MET A 393 4.57 -5.64 -15.72
N VAL A 394 3.46 -6.31 -16.03
CA VAL A 394 2.90 -7.39 -15.20
C VAL A 394 3.93 -8.50 -15.00
N ILE A 395 4.49 -9.03 -16.10
CA ILE A 395 5.47 -10.12 -16.06
C ILE A 395 6.73 -9.67 -15.31
N PHE A 396 7.23 -8.46 -15.60
CA PHE A 396 8.44 -7.93 -15.00
C PHE A 396 8.28 -7.75 -13.49
N THR A 397 7.21 -7.10 -13.03
CA THR A 397 6.94 -6.88 -11.60
C THR A 397 6.75 -8.21 -10.87
N MET A 398 6.00 -9.15 -11.44
CA MET A 398 5.82 -10.49 -10.86
C MET A 398 7.11 -11.29 -10.80
N SER A 399 8.06 -11.04 -11.72
CA SER A 399 9.33 -11.75 -11.80
C SER A 399 10.45 -11.08 -11.00
N LEU A 400 10.21 -9.92 -10.39
CA LEU A 400 11.25 -9.14 -9.71
C LEU A 400 11.96 -9.95 -8.61
N GLY A 401 11.21 -10.78 -7.89
CA GLY A 401 11.75 -11.68 -6.86
C GLY A 401 12.68 -12.78 -7.38
N TYR A 402 12.62 -13.14 -8.66
CA TYR A 402 13.59 -14.08 -9.27
C TYR A 402 14.93 -13.42 -9.56
N PHE A 403 14.93 -12.15 -9.98
CA PHE A 403 16.16 -11.41 -10.23
C PHE A 403 16.83 -10.96 -8.95
N ARG A 404 16.03 -10.53 -7.97
CA ARG A 404 16.50 -10.11 -6.66
C ARG A 404 15.49 -10.54 -5.59
N PRO A 405 15.73 -11.67 -4.90
CA PRO A 405 14.84 -12.14 -3.85
C PRO A 405 14.63 -11.07 -2.78
N SER A 406 13.36 -10.78 -2.47
CA SER A 406 12.96 -9.91 -1.35
C SER A 406 13.16 -10.58 0.01
N GLN A 407 13.19 -11.92 0.02
CA GLN A 407 13.32 -12.77 1.21
C GLN A 407 14.39 -13.84 0.98
N PRO A 408 15.01 -14.35 2.06
CA PRO A 408 15.73 -15.62 2.04
C PRO A 408 14.82 -16.78 1.62
N GLN A 409 15.43 -17.92 1.29
CA GLN A 409 14.69 -19.14 0.98
C GLN A 409 13.75 -19.54 2.12
N LYS A 410 12.62 -20.16 1.78
CA LYS A 410 11.59 -20.55 2.75
C LYS A 410 12.16 -21.51 3.80
N ILE A 411 12.06 -21.12 5.06
CA ILE A 411 12.57 -21.88 6.21
C ILE A 411 11.45 -22.79 6.75
N LYS A 412 11.78 -24.06 6.97
CA LYS A 412 10.91 -24.98 7.72
C LYS A 412 11.00 -24.64 9.19
N MET A 413 9.94 -24.06 9.77
CA MET A 413 9.97 -23.57 11.16
C MET A 413 9.91 -24.68 12.22
N LEU A 414 9.32 -25.84 11.89
CA LEU A 414 9.02 -26.89 12.88
C LEU A 414 10.25 -27.34 13.70
N PRO A 415 11.45 -27.58 13.13
CA PRO A 415 12.62 -27.93 13.93
C PRO A 415 13.03 -26.84 14.93
N ILE A 416 12.86 -25.56 14.59
CA ILE A 416 13.17 -24.43 15.46
C ILE A 416 12.14 -24.33 16.58
N VAL A 417 10.85 -24.46 16.23
CA VAL A 417 9.74 -24.46 17.18
C VAL A 417 9.89 -25.62 18.18
N ASN A 418 10.22 -26.81 17.69
CA ASN A 418 10.48 -27.98 18.54
C ASN A 418 11.65 -27.73 19.47
N PHE A 419 12.77 -27.18 18.96
CA PHE A 419 13.92 -26.83 19.79
C PHE A 419 13.53 -25.84 20.91
N LEU A 420 12.75 -24.80 20.59
CA LEU A 420 12.32 -23.80 21.58
C LEU A 420 11.33 -24.36 22.62
N ASN A 421 10.52 -25.34 22.24
CA ASN A 421 9.55 -25.97 23.14
C ASN A 421 10.15 -27.13 23.97
N GLN A 422 11.33 -27.62 23.60
CA GLN A 422 12.05 -28.65 24.34
C GLN A 422 12.89 -28.03 25.47
N ASP A 423 13.08 -28.79 26.55
CA ASP A 423 14.01 -28.48 27.64
C ASP A 423 13.88 -27.05 28.22
N MET A 424 12.65 -26.50 28.23
CA MET A 424 12.32 -25.16 28.71
C MET A 424 13.12 -24.04 28.01
N HIS A 425 13.54 -24.24 26.76
CA HIS A 425 14.32 -23.25 26.02
C HIS A 425 13.59 -21.92 25.78
N ASP A 426 12.26 -21.93 25.84
CA ASP A 426 11.39 -20.75 25.79
C ASP A 426 11.51 -19.82 27.02
N GLN A 427 12.19 -20.25 28.10
CA GLN A 427 12.55 -19.41 29.24
C GLN A 427 13.66 -18.40 28.94
N TRP A 428 14.27 -18.45 27.75
CA TRP A 428 15.23 -17.45 27.29
C TRP A 428 14.76 -16.76 26.02
N ARG A 429 15.31 -15.58 25.76
CA ARG A 429 15.12 -14.92 24.47
C ARG A 429 16.00 -15.58 23.41
N TYR A 430 15.50 -15.57 22.18
CA TYR A 430 16.26 -15.96 21.01
C TYR A 430 16.49 -14.77 20.06
N LEU A 431 17.39 -14.95 19.10
CA LEU A 431 17.58 -14.05 17.96
C LEU A 431 17.71 -14.87 16.68
N THR A 432 17.20 -14.35 15.57
CA THR A 432 17.37 -14.93 14.23
C THR A 432 18.33 -14.10 13.42
N LEU A 433 19.17 -14.72 12.59
CA LEU A 433 20.06 -14.04 11.65
C LEU A 433 19.90 -14.65 10.25
N GLY A 434 19.62 -13.82 9.24
CA GLY A 434 19.40 -14.27 7.86
C GLY A 434 18.03 -14.92 7.61
N PHE A 435 16.99 -14.52 8.34
CA PHE A 435 15.63 -15.08 8.22
C PHE A 435 14.72 -14.23 7.32
N GLY A 436 15.05 -12.94 7.11
CA GLY A 436 14.13 -12.01 6.50
C GLY A 436 12.87 -11.83 7.34
N ASP A 437 11.76 -11.49 6.69
CA ASP A 437 10.46 -11.31 7.36
C ASP A 437 9.88 -12.63 7.89
N GLN A 438 10.48 -13.79 7.54
CA GLN A 438 10.09 -15.09 8.07
C GLN A 438 10.29 -15.20 9.59
N MET A 439 11.10 -14.33 10.20
CA MET A 439 11.18 -14.22 11.67
C MET A 439 9.81 -13.95 12.30
N ALA A 440 8.92 -13.23 11.60
CA ALA A 440 7.58 -12.95 12.09
C ALA A 440 6.70 -14.20 12.07
N TRP A 441 6.90 -15.07 11.07
CA TRP A 441 6.22 -16.36 11.04
C TRP A 441 6.71 -17.31 12.12
N LEU A 442 8.01 -17.30 12.44
CA LEU A 442 8.53 -18.05 13.59
C LEU A 442 7.90 -17.56 14.90
N ALA A 443 7.88 -16.23 15.12
CA ALA A 443 7.32 -15.63 16.33
C ALA A 443 5.81 -15.92 16.50
N ALA A 444 5.07 -16.09 15.40
CA ALA A 444 3.65 -16.47 15.44
C ALA A 444 3.42 -17.95 15.84
N GLN A 445 4.47 -18.79 15.92
CA GLN A 445 4.36 -20.22 16.21
C GLN A 445 4.97 -20.64 17.55
N THR A 446 5.53 -19.71 18.32
CA THR A 446 6.15 -19.99 19.62
C THR A 446 5.83 -18.91 20.64
N ASN A 447 5.88 -19.27 21.92
CA ASN A 447 5.80 -18.34 23.04
C ASN A 447 7.16 -17.75 23.42
N ALA A 448 8.27 -18.31 22.90
CA ALA A 448 9.60 -17.79 23.12
C ALA A 448 9.69 -16.33 22.62
N MET A 449 10.36 -15.48 23.38
CA MET A 449 10.48 -14.05 23.07
C MET A 449 11.79 -13.75 22.34
N THR A 450 11.84 -12.65 21.60
CA THR A 450 13.05 -12.15 20.96
C THR A 450 13.29 -10.67 21.24
N VAL A 451 14.56 -10.27 21.19
CA VAL A 451 14.99 -8.86 21.28
C VAL A 451 14.78 -8.10 19.98
N ASP A 452 14.65 -8.80 18.86
CA ASP A 452 14.38 -8.23 17.55
C ASP A 452 12.87 -8.24 17.27
N GLY A 453 12.47 -7.76 16.10
CA GLY A 453 11.07 -7.77 15.69
C GLY A 453 10.90 -7.10 14.34
N ASN A 454 9.70 -7.18 13.80
CA ASN A 454 9.43 -6.74 12.44
C ASN A 454 8.45 -5.55 12.35
N TYR A 455 8.26 -4.82 13.46
CA TYR A 455 7.45 -3.61 13.50
C TYR A 455 8.25 -2.44 14.06
N HIS A 456 9.02 -1.78 13.19
CA HIS A 456 10.07 -0.85 13.60
C HIS A 456 9.58 0.34 14.44
N SER A 457 8.33 0.77 14.30
CA SER A 457 7.76 1.88 15.09
C SER A 457 7.55 1.53 16.57
N ALA A 458 7.55 0.24 16.94
CA ALA A 458 7.41 -0.21 18.32
C ALA A 458 8.73 -0.32 19.09
N ARG A 459 9.87 -0.04 18.44
CA ARG A 459 11.18 -0.23 19.05
C ARG A 459 11.42 0.76 20.20
N ARG A 460 11.92 0.22 21.31
CA ARG A 460 12.25 0.99 22.52
C ARG A 460 13.68 0.79 23.01
N LEU A 461 14.34 -0.28 22.58
CA LEU A 461 15.69 -0.59 23.01
C LEU A 461 16.67 0.47 22.44
N PRO A 462 17.49 1.14 23.29
CA PRO A 462 18.42 2.17 22.84
C PRO A 462 19.31 1.74 21.67
N GLU A 463 19.72 0.47 21.67
CA GLU A 463 20.56 -0.16 20.65
C GLU A 463 19.87 -0.22 19.27
N LEU A 464 18.53 -0.16 19.24
CA LEU A 464 17.70 -0.14 18.04
C LEU A 464 17.15 1.26 17.69
N THR A 465 17.10 2.19 18.64
CA THR A 465 16.55 3.54 18.43
C THR A 465 17.61 4.59 18.12
N THR A 466 18.86 4.38 18.56
CA THR A 466 19.97 5.34 18.37
C THR A 466 20.74 5.13 17.06
N LYS A 467 20.49 4.04 16.34
CA LYS A 467 21.18 3.65 15.10
C LYS A 467 20.18 3.40 13.98
N ALA A 468 20.58 3.68 12.74
CA ALA A 468 19.70 3.57 11.57
C ALA A 468 19.60 2.13 11.03
N ILE A 469 19.23 1.20 11.91
CA ILE A 469 18.97 -0.21 11.58
C ILE A 469 17.46 -0.44 11.47
N GLU A 470 17.02 -1.41 10.66
CA GLU A 470 15.64 -1.91 10.64
C GLU A 470 15.46 -3.09 11.59
N ARG A 471 16.29 -4.13 11.38
CA ARG A 471 16.30 -5.40 12.11
C ARG A 471 17.73 -5.89 12.33
N LEU A 472 17.96 -6.57 13.45
CA LEU A 472 19.27 -7.18 13.76
C LEU A 472 19.56 -8.34 12.82
N GLU A 473 18.53 -9.10 12.43
CA GLU A 473 18.64 -10.28 11.57
C GLU A 473 19.29 -10.01 10.20
N ASN A 474 19.17 -8.77 9.71
CA ASN A 474 19.69 -8.28 8.43
C ASN A 474 20.72 -7.15 8.60
N SER A 475 21.32 -7.04 9.78
CA SER A 475 22.32 -6.02 10.14
C SER A 475 23.49 -5.87 9.16
N LYS A 476 23.88 -6.93 8.44
CA LYS A 476 24.96 -6.90 7.45
C LYS A 476 24.72 -5.89 6.32
N PHE A 477 23.46 -5.65 5.97
CA PHE A 477 23.08 -4.71 4.91
C PHE A 477 23.07 -3.25 5.36
N ARG A 478 23.29 -2.98 6.65
CA ARG A 478 23.32 -1.63 7.24
C ARG A 478 24.74 -1.22 7.68
N GLY A 479 25.76 -1.93 7.19
CA GLY A 479 27.17 -1.60 7.42
C GLY A 479 27.54 -1.49 8.90
N VAL A 480 28.36 -0.50 9.23
CA VAL A 480 28.92 -0.31 10.58
C VAL A 480 27.84 -0.08 11.63
N GLU A 481 26.79 0.69 11.32
CA GLU A 481 25.71 0.93 12.27
C GLU A 481 24.94 -0.35 12.58
N GLY A 482 24.65 -1.15 11.55
CA GLY A 482 23.93 -2.39 11.71
C GLY A 482 24.72 -3.42 12.52
N ILE A 483 25.97 -3.67 12.12
CA ILE A 483 26.86 -4.61 12.81
C ILE A 483 27.15 -4.13 14.23
N GLY A 484 27.36 -2.83 14.43
CA GLY A 484 27.59 -2.26 15.75
C GLY A 484 26.36 -2.33 16.67
N SER A 485 25.14 -2.33 16.13
CA SER A 485 23.92 -2.59 16.93
C SER A 485 23.86 -4.07 17.33
N LEU A 486 24.07 -4.99 16.38
CA LEU A 486 24.12 -6.43 16.67
C LEU A 486 25.17 -6.77 17.73
N GLN A 487 26.39 -6.22 17.60
CA GLN A 487 27.48 -6.48 18.54
C GLN A 487 27.12 -6.10 19.98
N GLN A 488 26.31 -5.05 20.21
CA GLN A 488 25.89 -4.65 21.55
C GLN A 488 25.01 -5.72 22.22
N PHE A 489 24.14 -6.38 21.45
CA PHE A 489 23.36 -7.53 21.94
C PHE A 489 24.23 -8.78 22.15
N LEU A 490 25.22 -9.01 21.28
CA LEU A 490 26.09 -10.19 21.37
C LEU A 490 27.11 -10.12 22.51
N THR A 491 27.52 -8.91 22.92
CA THR A 491 28.56 -8.71 23.94
C THR A 491 28.02 -8.77 25.36
N VAL A 492 26.76 -8.32 25.56
CA VAL A 492 26.10 -8.32 26.88
C VAL A 492 24.74 -9.01 26.79
N PRO A 493 24.69 -10.30 26.42
CA PRO A 493 23.44 -11.03 26.23
C PRO A 493 22.62 -11.21 27.52
N GLU A 494 23.29 -11.19 28.68
CA GLU A 494 22.67 -11.35 30.00
C GLU A 494 21.70 -10.20 30.31
N LYS A 495 21.99 -8.99 29.82
CA LYS A 495 21.10 -7.82 29.91
C LYS A 495 19.72 -8.10 29.30
N TYR A 496 19.65 -8.99 28.32
CA TYR A 496 18.44 -9.28 27.55
C TYR A 496 17.92 -10.70 27.73
N ASN A 497 18.50 -11.50 28.64
CA ASN A 497 18.20 -12.94 28.74
C ASN A 497 18.33 -13.65 27.38
N LEU A 498 19.21 -13.18 26.49
CA LEU A 498 19.37 -13.70 25.13
C LEU A 498 20.33 -14.89 25.16
N LYS A 499 19.81 -16.10 24.95
CA LYS A 499 20.61 -17.33 25.08
C LYS A 499 20.85 -18.06 23.77
N TYR A 500 19.90 -18.01 22.84
CA TYR A 500 19.95 -18.77 21.59
C TYR A 500 19.95 -17.88 20.36
N ILE A 501 20.77 -18.23 19.37
CA ILE A 501 20.77 -17.58 18.06
C ILE A 501 20.60 -18.64 16.98
N PHE A 502 19.57 -18.45 16.16
CA PHE A 502 19.33 -19.24 14.96
C PHE A 502 19.94 -18.52 13.77
N SER A 503 21.07 -19.03 13.27
CA SER A 503 21.76 -18.45 12.13
C SER A 503 21.49 -19.26 10.87
N ASN A 504 20.97 -18.58 9.84
CA ASN A 504 20.82 -19.08 8.47
C ASN A 504 21.90 -18.51 7.53
N ASP A 505 22.83 -17.71 8.05
CA ASP A 505 23.80 -16.97 7.24
C ASP A 505 25.18 -16.99 7.89
N LYS A 506 26.12 -17.66 7.19
CA LYS A 506 27.50 -17.84 7.64
C LYS A 506 28.27 -16.54 7.76
N PHE A 507 27.80 -15.44 7.15
CA PHE A 507 28.38 -14.11 7.34
C PHE A 507 28.50 -13.73 8.82
N TYR A 508 27.55 -14.18 9.66
CA TYR A 508 27.53 -13.86 11.08
C TYR A 508 28.38 -14.78 11.96
N ASP A 509 28.88 -15.90 11.42
CA ASP A 509 29.64 -16.88 12.20
C ASP A 509 30.88 -16.28 12.89
N PRO A 510 31.70 -15.43 12.22
CA PRO A 510 32.88 -14.84 12.87
C PRO A 510 32.52 -13.95 14.04
N ILE A 511 31.52 -13.06 13.89
CA ILE A 511 31.14 -12.14 14.98
C ILE A 511 30.55 -12.90 16.17
N LEU A 512 29.76 -13.95 15.92
CA LEU A 512 29.24 -14.82 16.98
C LEU A 512 30.39 -15.49 17.73
N TYR A 513 31.32 -16.10 17.01
CA TYR A 513 32.49 -16.76 17.60
C TYR A 513 33.34 -15.80 18.44
N PHE A 514 33.71 -14.64 17.90
CA PHE A 514 34.55 -13.66 18.60
C PHE A 514 33.84 -12.95 19.76
N CYS A 515 32.51 -12.87 19.74
CA CYS A 515 31.72 -12.44 20.90
C CYS A 515 31.56 -13.56 21.96
N GLY A 516 32.10 -14.77 21.71
CA GLY A 516 32.12 -15.90 22.64
C GLY A 516 30.84 -16.74 22.63
N TRP A 517 30.13 -16.80 21.50
CA TRP A 517 29.02 -17.72 21.29
C TRP A 517 29.54 -19.10 20.86
N GLN A 518 28.92 -20.16 21.37
CA GLN A 518 29.31 -21.54 21.08
C GLN A 518 28.32 -22.18 20.12
N ARG A 519 28.79 -23.02 19.20
CA ARG A 519 27.92 -23.82 18.33
C ARG A 519 27.36 -24.98 19.14
N LEU A 520 26.04 -25.12 19.15
CA LEU A 520 25.36 -26.23 19.81
C LEU A 520 25.18 -27.40 18.83
N GLN A 521 24.23 -27.26 17.91
CA GLN A 521 24.01 -28.23 16.83
C GLN A 521 23.40 -27.54 15.61
N GLN A 522 23.49 -28.19 14.46
CA GLN A 522 22.72 -27.82 13.28
C GLN A 522 21.39 -28.58 13.30
N LEU A 523 20.28 -27.86 13.17
CA LEU A 523 18.94 -28.45 13.11
C LEU A 523 18.72 -29.15 11.76
N GLU A 524 17.73 -30.05 11.69
CA GLU A 524 17.38 -30.80 10.47
C GLU A 524 17.04 -29.93 9.26
N ASN A 525 16.60 -28.69 9.48
CA ASN A 525 16.33 -27.70 8.44
C ASN A 525 17.58 -26.93 7.98
N GLY A 526 18.77 -27.29 8.46
CA GLY A 526 20.06 -26.67 8.10
C GLY A 526 20.42 -25.42 8.90
N ILE A 527 19.58 -24.98 9.84
CA ILE A 527 19.82 -23.79 10.66
C ILE A 527 20.84 -24.10 11.77
N MET A 528 21.88 -23.28 11.88
CA MET A 528 22.89 -23.41 12.93
C MET A 528 22.41 -22.76 14.23
N VAL A 529 22.42 -23.50 15.32
CA VAL A 529 22.10 -22.97 16.65
C VAL A 529 23.38 -22.58 17.37
N TRP A 530 23.42 -21.34 17.81
CA TRP A 530 24.46 -20.82 18.69
C TRP A 530 23.88 -20.57 20.08
N GLU A 531 24.67 -20.89 21.10
CA GLU A 531 24.32 -20.74 22.50
C GLU A 531 25.33 -19.83 23.21
N ARG A 532 24.83 -19.06 24.18
CA ARG A 532 25.65 -18.40 25.20
C ARG A 532 25.45 -19.07 26.56
N LEU A 533 26.55 -19.48 27.17
CA LEU A 533 26.55 -20.04 28.52
C LEU A 533 26.34 -18.96 29.59
N ASN A 534 25.83 -19.35 30.76
CA ASN A 534 25.66 -18.50 31.94
C ASN A 534 24.69 -17.31 31.78
N VAL A 535 23.76 -17.37 30.82
CA VAL A 535 22.68 -16.37 30.68
C VAL A 535 21.51 -16.75 31.62
N PRO A 536 21.08 -15.84 32.53
CA PRO A 536 19.95 -16.13 33.39
C PRO A 536 18.64 -16.23 32.59
N PRO A 537 17.72 -17.14 32.97
CA PRO A 537 16.40 -17.19 32.35
C PRO A 537 15.63 -15.90 32.59
N LEU A 538 14.56 -15.72 31.83
CA LEU A 538 13.64 -14.62 32.00
C LEU A 538 13.05 -14.60 33.41
N PRO A 539 12.80 -13.41 33.99
CA PRO A 539 12.15 -13.30 35.28
C PRO A 539 10.74 -13.90 35.20
N ALA A 540 10.28 -14.50 36.30
CA ALA A 540 8.95 -15.10 36.39
C ALA A 540 7.82 -14.08 36.13
N ILE A 541 8.06 -12.80 36.43
CA ILE A 541 7.15 -11.70 36.16
C ILE A 541 7.82 -10.74 35.18
N ILE A 542 7.27 -10.65 33.98
CA ILE A 542 7.73 -9.73 32.94
C ILE A 542 6.85 -8.48 32.98
N PRO A 543 7.43 -7.28 33.00
CA PRO A 543 6.66 -6.04 32.99
C PRO A 543 5.80 -5.95 31.73
N LYS A 544 4.62 -5.36 31.88
CA LYS A 544 3.75 -4.99 30.77
C LYS A 544 3.20 -3.59 30.99
N GLU A 545 2.98 -2.86 29.91
CA GLU A 545 2.17 -1.65 29.96
C GLU A 545 0.72 -2.06 29.73
N ASP A 546 -0.11 -1.85 30.75
CA ASP A 546 -1.55 -2.06 30.62
C ASP A 546 -2.29 -0.73 30.38
N VAL A 547 -3.46 -0.82 29.76
CA VAL A 547 -4.33 0.33 29.50
C VAL A 547 -5.70 0.15 30.16
N PRO A 548 -6.41 1.25 30.47
CA PRO A 548 -7.78 1.18 30.97
C PRO A 548 -8.71 0.30 30.11
N ALA A 549 -9.63 -0.41 30.77
CA ALA A 549 -10.53 -1.37 30.12
C ALA A 549 -11.33 -0.79 28.95
N TYR A 550 -11.75 0.48 29.03
CA TYR A 550 -12.50 1.12 27.95
C TYR A 550 -11.70 1.21 26.64
N LEU A 551 -10.37 1.43 26.72
CA LEU A 551 -9.51 1.45 25.53
C LEU A 551 -9.38 0.07 24.90
N LYS A 552 -9.29 -0.99 25.72
CA LYS A 552 -9.29 -2.38 25.25
C LYS A 552 -10.60 -2.72 24.52
N ILE A 553 -11.74 -2.36 25.11
CA ILE A 553 -13.05 -2.58 24.51
C ILE A 553 -13.14 -1.83 23.18
N MET A 554 -12.82 -0.52 23.17
CA MET A 554 -12.84 0.28 21.94
C MET A 554 -11.98 -0.33 20.83
N TRP A 555 -10.75 -0.73 21.15
CA TRP A 555 -9.81 -1.30 20.19
C TRP A 555 -10.24 -2.67 19.65
N GLY A 556 -10.81 -3.52 20.52
CA GLY A 556 -11.27 -4.85 20.15
C GLY A 556 -12.63 -4.88 19.46
N THR A 557 -13.50 -3.88 19.63
CA THR A 557 -14.87 -3.88 19.07
C THR A 557 -15.08 -2.93 17.92
N ILE A 558 -14.60 -1.67 18.02
CA ILE A 558 -14.95 -0.62 17.04
C ILE A 558 -14.56 -1.01 15.61
N PRO A 559 -13.33 -1.49 15.32
CA PRO A 559 -12.94 -1.82 13.97
C PRO A 559 -13.84 -2.86 13.30
N VAL A 560 -14.18 -3.96 14.00
CA VAL A 560 -15.08 -4.98 13.46
C VAL A 560 -16.49 -4.40 13.24
N LEU A 561 -16.97 -3.57 14.17
CA LEU A 561 -18.25 -2.89 14.03
C LEU A 561 -18.29 -1.94 12.82
N THR A 562 -17.18 -1.27 12.46
CA THR A 562 -17.17 -0.39 11.27
C THR A 562 -17.48 -1.19 10.00
N VAL A 563 -16.92 -2.40 9.88
CA VAL A 563 -17.18 -3.30 8.74
C VAL A 563 -18.64 -3.75 8.73
N LEU A 564 -19.18 -4.17 9.87
CA LEU A 564 -20.58 -4.60 9.97
C LEU A 564 -21.53 -3.46 9.59
N LEU A 565 -21.32 -2.26 10.14
CA LEU A 565 -22.13 -1.08 9.84
C LEU A 565 -22.03 -0.70 8.35
N ALA A 566 -20.82 -0.65 7.80
CA ALA A 566 -20.62 -0.38 6.38
C ALA A 566 -21.31 -1.43 5.49
N PHE A 567 -21.19 -2.71 5.84
CA PHE A 567 -21.83 -3.81 5.12
C PHE A 567 -23.35 -3.68 5.13
N PHE A 568 -23.98 -3.55 6.31
CA PHE A 568 -25.45 -3.47 6.42
C PHE A 568 -26.02 -2.22 5.73
N LEU A 569 -25.37 -1.06 5.87
CA LEU A 569 -25.81 0.16 5.22
C LEU A 569 -25.71 0.06 3.69
N ASN A 570 -24.61 -0.47 3.17
CA ASN A 570 -24.39 -0.54 1.72
C ASN A 570 -25.13 -1.70 1.04
N ILE A 571 -25.35 -2.84 1.72
CA ILE A 571 -26.09 -3.99 1.16
C ILE A 571 -27.60 -3.74 1.11
N ARG A 572 -28.16 -2.98 2.06
CA ARG A 572 -29.59 -2.65 2.09
C ARG A 572 -30.05 -1.96 0.79
N LEU A 573 -29.18 -1.15 0.18
CA LEU A 573 -29.43 -0.52 -1.12
C LEU A 573 -29.47 -1.54 -2.28
N LEU A 574 -28.66 -2.60 -2.23
CA LEU A 574 -28.69 -3.67 -3.23
C LEU A 574 -30.00 -4.46 -3.13
N TRP A 575 -30.46 -4.73 -1.91
CA TRP A 575 -31.75 -5.35 -1.67
C TRP A 575 -32.92 -4.49 -2.17
N PHE A 576 -32.95 -3.18 -1.86
CA PHE A 576 -33.97 -2.28 -2.42
C PHE A 576 -33.93 -2.17 -3.95
N ARG A 577 -32.75 -2.32 -4.57
CA ARG A 577 -32.59 -2.40 -6.04
C ARG A 577 -33.15 -3.70 -6.60
N ALA A 578 -32.90 -4.82 -5.91
CA ALA A 578 -33.34 -6.14 -6.33
C ALA A 578 -34.85 -6.33 -6.18
N THR A 579 -35.45 -5.79 -5.09
CA THR A 579 -36.88 -5.94 -4.80
C THR A 579 -37.79 -5.02 -5.64
N LYS A 580 -37.24 -4.22 -6.56
CA LYS A 580 -37.96 -3.29 -7.47
C LYS A 580 -38.96 -2.34 -6.78
N GLN A 581 -38.93 -2.20 -5.46
CA GLN A 581 -39.93 -1.46 -4.70
C GLN A 581 -39.99 0.05 -5.05
N LYS A 582 -38.89 0.64 -5.53
CA LYS A 582 -38.85 2.00 -6.10
C LYS A 582 -37.83 2.11 -7.24
N GLN A 583 -38.18 2.82 -8.31
CA GLN A 583 -37.24 3.21 -9.36
C GLN A 583 -36.25 4.23 -8.78
N LEU A 584 -35.07 3.77 -8.37
CA LEU A 584 -34.05 4.65 -7.81
C LEU A 584 -33.52 5.59 -8.90
N ALA A 585 -33.60 6.89 -8.65
CA ALA A 585 -32.98 7.92 -9.48
C ALA A 585 -31.50 7.58 -9.74
N GLU A 586 -31.02 7.80 -10.96
CA GLU A 586 -29.59 7.66 -11.24
C GLU A 586 -28.78 8.65 -10.38
N PRO A 587 -27.55 8.29 -9.98
CA PRO A 587 -26.67 9.18 -9.22
C PRO A 587 -26.41 10.50 -9.95
N ALA A 588 -26.18 11.58 -9.21
CA ALA A 588 -25.95 12.91 -9.75
C ALA A 588 -24.77 12.95 -10.74
N TYR A 589 -23.68 12.24 -10.45
CA TYR A 589 -22.48 12.20 -11.31
C TYR A 589 -22.74 11.61 -12.71
N MET A 590 -23.83 10.85 -12.89
CA MET A 590 -24.21 10.30 -14.20
C MET A 590 -24.68 11.40 -15.17
N TYR A 591 -25.18 12.52 -14.65
CA TYR A 591 -25.68 13.65 -15.45
C TYR A 591 -24.60 14.71 -15.71
N SER A 592 -23.54 14.73 -14.90
CA SER A 592 -22.48 15.74 -14.96
C SER A 592 -21.44 15.47 -16.06
N TRP A 593 -21.37 14.25 -16.60
CA TRP A 593 -20.45 13.96 -17.69
C TRP A 593 -21.06 14.29 -19.05
N LYS A 594 -20.35 15.12 -19.82
CA LYS A 594 -20.61 15.35 -21.24
C LYS A 594 -19.59 14.58 -22.06
N LYS A 595 -20.04 14.01 -23.20
CA LYS A 595 -19.14 13.39 -24.18
C LYS A 595 -18.00 14.36 -24.51
N PRO A 596 -16.73 13.95 -24.40
CA PRO A 596 -15.60 14.81 -24.72
C PRO A 596 -15.72 15.37 -26.14
N GLU A 597 -15.21 16.58 -26.35
CA GLU A 597 -14.97 17.10 -27.70
C GLU A 597 -14.09 16.12 -28.49
N GLN A 598 -14.21 16.18 -29.82
CA GLN A 598 -13.37 15.37 -30.73
C GLN A 598 -11.89 15.45 -30.34
N PHE A 599 -11.21 14.31 -30.41
CA PHE A 599 -9.82 14.20 -29.99
C PHE A 599 -8.94 15.16 -30.78
N ARG A 600 -8.31 16.10 -30.08
CA ARG A 600 -7.53 17.18 -30.71
C ARG A 600 -6.30 16.60 -31.40
N PRO A 601 -6.07 16.86 -32.71
CA PRO A 601 -4.91 16.33 -33.43
C PRO A 601 -3.56 16.75 -32.82
N GLY A 602 -3.47 17.97 -32.28
CA GLY A 602 -2.26 18.45 -31.60
C GLY A 602 -1.92 17.63 -30.34
N LEU A 603 -2.92 17.11 -29.63
CA LEU A 603 -2.70 16.26 -28.46
C LEU A 603 -2.18 14.87 -28.85
N ILE A 604 -2.56 14.37 -30.04
CA ILE A 604 -2.00 13.13 -30.59
C ILE A 604 -0.50 13.32 -30.84
N ASN A 605 -0.12 14.40 -31.54
CA ASN A 605 1.29 14.71 -31.82
C ASN A 605 2.09 14.88 -30.52
N LEU A 606 1.54 15.62 -29.54
CA LEU A 606 2.21 15.83 -28.25
C LEU A 606 2.47 14.51 -27.50
N ASN A 607 1.47 13.61 -27.45
CA ASN A 607 1.66 12.30 -26.82
C ASN A 607 2.65 11.43 -27.59
N GLN A 608 2.69 11.49 -28.93
CA GLN A 608 3.67 10.74 -29.72
C GLN A 608 5.10 11.23 -29.49
N VAL A 609 5.33 12.56 -29.48
CA VAL A 609 6.64 13.15 -29.17
C VAL A 609 7.07 12.80 -27.75
N TRP A 610 6.15 12.89 -26.80
CA TRP A 610 6.41 12.48 -25.42
C TRP A 610 6.76 10.99 -25.31
N ALA A 611 5.99 10.13 -25.97
CA ALA A 611 6.26 8.69 -25.96
C ALA A 611 7.63 8.37 -26.56
N LEU A 612 8.03 9.05 -27.64
CA LEU A 612 9.36 8.93 -28.22
C LEU A 612 10.45 9.38 -27.23
N LEU A 613 10.25 10.50 -26.53
CA LEU A 613 11.18 10.98 -25.50
C LEU A 613 11.34 9.95 -24.37
N VAL A 614 10.23 9.37 -23.87
CA VAL A 614 10.26 8.33 -22.85
C VAL A 614 11.01 7.09 -23.37
N LEU A 615 10.77 6.65 -24.61
CA LEU A 615 11.52 5.55 -25.22
C LEU A 615 13.03 5.84 -25.29
N LEU A 616 13.43 7.05 -25.67
CA LEU A 616 14.84 7.44 -25.72
C LEU A 616 15.47 7.44 -24.33
N ILE A 617 14.77 7.93 -23.31
CA ILE A 617 15.23 7.90 -21.90
C ILE A 617 15.39 6.46 -21.42
N LEU A 618 14.41 5.60 -21.69
CA LEU A 618 14.46 4.18 -21.32
C LEU A 618 15.57 3.43 -22.07
N ALA A 619 15.77 3.72 -23.37
CA ALA A 619 16.85 3.14 -24.15
C ALA A 619 18.23 3.57 -23.63
N TYR A 620 18.39 4.86 -23.30
CA TYR A 620 19.60 5.37 -22.68
C TYR A 620 19.85 4.75 -21.30
N GLY A 621 18.82 4.65 -20.46
CA GLY A 621 18.89 3.98 -19.16
C GLY A 621 19.25 2.50 -19.28
N GLY A 622 18.63 1.79 -20.22
CA GLY A 622 18.95 0.38 -20.53
C GLY A 622 20.38 0.20 -21.05
N TYR A 623 20.85 1.10 -21.90
CA TYR A 623 22.24 1.12 -22.35
C TYR A 623 23.21 1.34 -21.17
N LYS A 624 22.94 2.32 -20.30
CA LYS A 624 23.75 2.56 -19.10
C LYS A 624 23.74 1.35 -18.16
N PHE A 625 22.58 0.74 -17.94
CA PHE A 625 22.45 -0.47 -17.14
C PHE A 625 23.28 -1.63 -17.71
N TYR A 626 23.22 -1.86 -19.03
CA TYR A 626 24.05 -2.86 -19.70
C TYR A 626 25.54 -2.59 -19.49
N LEU A 627 25.95 -1.34 -19.65
CA LEU A 627 27.34 -0.92 -19.47
C LEU A 627 27.86 -1.10 -18.04
N GLU A 628 27.01 -0.88 -17.04
CA GLU A 628 27.35 -1.02 -15.61
C GLU A 628 27.36 -2.48 -15.13
N ASN A 629 26.57 -3.36 -15.77
CA ASN A 629 26.47 -4.77 -15.38
C ASN A 629 27.28 -5.72 -16.26
N ASN A 630 27.97 -5.22 -17.29
CA ASN A 630 28.91 -6.03 -18.06
C ASN A 630 30.17 -6.30 -17.23
N ALA A 631 30.21 -7.47 -16.59
CA ALA A 631 31.23 -7.87 -15.62
C ALA A 631 32.67 -7.75 -16.16
N GLN A 632 32.89 -7.91 -17.47
CA GLN A 632 34.24 -7.95 -18.06
C GLN A 632 34.63 -6.67 -18.78
N ARG A 633 33.87 -5.58 -18.63
CA ARG A 633 34.12 -4.34 -19.38
C ARG A 633 35.29 -3.52 -18.85
N SER A 634 35.43 -3.43 -17.53
CA SER A 634 36.51 -2.67 -16.87
C SER A 634 36.93 -3.35 -15.57
N PRO A 635 38.11 -3.02 -15.02
CA PRO A 635 38.53 -3.50 -13.72
C PRO A 635 37.49 -3.24 -12.61
N GLU A 636 36.85 -2.08 -12.61
CA GLU A 636 35.80 -1.73 -11.64
C GLU A 636 34.57 -2.63 -11.79
N ASN A 637 34.16 -2.95 -13.03
CA ASN A 637 33.07 -3.89 -13.28
C ASN A 637 33.39 -5.30 -12.79
N VAL A 638 34.64 -5.76 -12.97
CA VAL A 638 35.07 -7.09 -12.49
C VAL A 638 35.00 -7.14 -10.97
N VAL A 639 35.52 -6.12 -10.30
CA VAL A 639 35.46 -6.01 -8.83
C VAL A 639 34.01 -5.96 -8.35
N ARG A 640 33.16 -5.14 -8.99
CA ARG A 640 31.75 -5.00 -8.63
C ARG A 640 30.89 -6.23 -8.91
N ALA A 641 31.28 -7.07 -9.88
CA ALA A 641 30.60 -8.32 -10.15
C ALA A 641 31.03 -9.45 -9.21
N TYR A 642 32.25 -9.35 -8.65
CA TYR A 642 32.78 -10.31 -7.69
C TYR A 642 32.18 -10.14 -6.29
N TYR A 643 31.94 -8.90 -5.87
CA TYR A 643 31.30 -8.54 -4.59
C TYR A 643 29.79 -8.35 -4.75
#